data_AF-A0A1V9XQ65-F1
#
_entry.id   AF-A0A1V9XQ65-F1
#
_cell.length_a   1.000
_cell.length_b   1.000
_cell.length_c   1.000
_cell.angle_alpha   90.00
_cell.angle_beta   90.00
_cell.angle_gamma   90.00
#
_symmetry.space_group_name_H-M   'P 1'
#
loop_
_entity.id
_entity.type
_entity.pdbx_description
1 polymer ?
#
loop_
_entity_poly.entity_id
_entity_poly.type
_entity_poly.pdbx_seq_one_letter_code
_entity_poly.pdbx_strand_id
1 'polypeptide(L)'
;MKALVLLILRIPVFLELLQRPLMADARITSACLDSECQPVARLVHSVSGVSGPCDVNNGGCEQHCRSSDGAAECFCDEGYRLDFTGKQCLDVNECRLLSPAPCDHRCINLPGSFRCACNATYVLSPDDRRSCIRPQDREGPNGSAPFDTSFLRTTKYLVGHCRIQNGGCAHHCAPDASSRSLVRCSCRMGYRLAKDGKECRDVNECARNNGGCEQICKNEPGGFRCACYRGHELHQDRRRCLLMQSTNLRRMEVTASAARSNRTHFIALSRFLKQCPFNRYGRNCEQKCHCHPQHGKCHQRTGHCKCKAGFHGRHCHHRCERGFFGPNCKQRCSCGPNSDGCHKSSGRCFCKKGFSGSDCSISGCPDGYFGPDCLSPCRCMNAARCHNVTGECHCAPGFRGQLCEMSCPEGFYGQDCRRRCSGCDMCHPETGVCLSHFRFNCRGDACRSSLQTCDCEHGSCTMGRCICRPGWQGWRCDEKCPEGKYGQNCRHTCRCTKGRCHPADGRCICPPGYTGARCEQPCSKGLFGHRCEHKCNCSRNSICDHVTGRCQCPTGFEGTRCDTPCRNGYYGPNCNFRCGCTNDAPCDAFTGGCRCLAGFTGPRCENICPPLTAGPYCGLLCQCKNAGTCDPITGYCECPAGFQGKYCERACDDGFFGTSCAFKCSCPTCDPVYGDCLIGRNAREL
;
A
#
# COMPACT_ATOMS: atom_id res chain seq x y z
N MET A 1 -41.07 -25.75 55.19
CA MET A 1 -41.92 -26.80 55.81
C MET A 1 -41.90 -28.02 54.90
N LYS A 2 -41.58 -29.22 55.43
CA LYS A 2 -41.81 -30.57 54.85
C LYS A 2 -41.15 -30.89 53.47
N ALA A 3 -40.70 -32.12 53.16
CA ALA A 3 -40.30 -33.29 53.95
C ALA A 3 -39.61 -34.36 53.04
N LEU A 4 -38.94 -35.36 53.66
CA LEU A 4 -38.54 -36.69 53.11
C LEU A 4 -37.49 -36.71 51.94
N VAL A 5 -36.43 -37.55 51.86
CA VAL A 5 -36.15 -38.96 52.27
C VAL A 5 -36.97 -39.96 51.42
N LEU A 6 -36.40 -40.79 50.52
CA LEU A 6 -35.64 -42.03 50.82
C LEU A 6 -35.08 -42.70 49.52
N LEU A 7 -34.28 -43.75 49.74
CA LEU A 7 -34.10 -44.99 48.94
C LEU A 7 -32.91 -45.15 47.95
N ILE A 8 -31.99 -46.02 48.40
CA ILE A 8 -30.89 -46.68 47.67
C ILE A 8 -31.41 -47.99 47.07
N LEU A 9 -31.04 -48.37 45.84
CA LEU A 9 -31.01 -49.78 45.41
C LEU A 9 -29.89 -50.06 44.38
N ARG A 10 -29.47 -51.32 44.29
CA ARG A 10 -28.25 -51.82 43.59
C ARG A 10 -28.55 -52.42 42.20
N ILE A 11 -27.56 -52.34 41.30
CA ILE A 11 -26.84 -53.43 40.54
C ILE A 11 -27.63 -54.78 40.47
N PRO A 12 -27.81 -55.48 39.30
CA PRO A 12 -26.67 -56.08 38.55
C PRO A 12 -26.82 -56.51 37.05
N VAL A 13 -25.74 -57.12 36.52
CA VAL A 13 -25.55 -57.97 35.28
C VAL A 13 -25.89 -57.37 33.89
N PHE A 14 -25.22 -57.63 32.76
CA PHE A 14 -23.95 -58.33 32.36
C PHE A 14 -23.11 -57.33 31.50
N LEU A 15 -21.79 -57.36 31.29
CA LEU A 15 -20.64 -58.21 31.71
C LEU A 15 -20.46 -59.62 31.10
N GLU A 16 -19.65 -59.75 30.02
CA GLU A 16 -18.64 -60.82 29.82
C GLU A 16 -17.47 -60.39 28.90
N LEU A 17 -16.24 -60.63 29.39
CA LEU A 17 -15.04 -61.22 28.74
C LEU A 17 -14.53 -60.66 27.37
N LEU A 18 -13.23 -60.46 27.10
CA LEU A 18 -12.02 -61.16 27.58
C LEU A 18 -10.80 -60.24 27.84
N GLN A 19 -9.79 -60.82 28.48
CA GLN A 19 -8.44 -60.28 28.69
C GLN A 19 -7.52 -60.50 27.46
N ARG A 20 -6.24 -60.09 27.59
CA ARG A 20 -5.05 -60.28 26.71
C ARG A 20 -4.86 -61.75 26.20
N PRO A 21 -3.86 -62.10 25.35
CA PRO A 21 -2.75 -61.32 24.75
C PRO A 21 -2.42 -61.62 23.26
N LEU A 22 -1.36 -61.00 22.72
CA LEU A 22 -0.34 -61.72 21.94
C LEU A 22 1.05 -61.05 22.08
N MET A 23 2.05 -61.85 22.48
CA MET A 23 3.49 -61.60 22.28
C MET A 23 3.83 -61.91 20.79
N ALA A 24 5.02 -61.74 20.21
CA ALA A 24 6.40 -61.56 20.68
C ALA A 24 7.20 -60.85 19.54
N ASP A 25 8.51 -60.58 19.57
CA ASP A 25 9.57 -60.88 20.56
C ASP A 25 10.73 -59.85 20.44
N ALA A 26 11.77 -60.05 21.25
CA ALA A 26 13.09 -59.42 21.32
C ALA A 26 13.32 -58.49 22.52
N ARG A 27 13.32 -59.08 23.72
CA ARG A 27 14.01 -58.50 24.88
C ARG A 27 15.52 -58.52 24.67
N ILE A 28 16.20 -57.41 25.00
CA ILE A 28 17.53 -57.46 25.64
C ILE A 28 17.49 -56.59 26.90
N THR A 29 17.36 -57.30 28.04
CA THR A 29 17.79 -57.01 29.42
C THR A 29 17.96 -55.56 29.93
N SER A 30 17.21 -55.24 31.00
CA SER A 30 17.65 -54.63 32.29
C SER A 30 19.06 -54.00 32.39
N ALA A 31 19.26 -52.85 33.05
CA ALA A 31 18.76 -52.54 34.39
C ALA A 31 18.76 -51.04 34.71
N CYS A 32 17.90 -50.62 35.64
CA CYS A 32 18.15 -49.42 36.47
C CYS A 32 18.98 -49.85 37.69
N LEU A 33 19.83 -48.97 38.22
CA LEU A 33 20.13 -48.90 39.65
C LEU A 33 20.83 -47.55 39.95
N ASP A 34 20.27 -46.88 40.95
CA ASP A 34 20.86 -45.87 41.83
C ASP A 34 21.34 -44.51 41.29
N SER A 35 21.26 -43.60 42.25
CA SER A 35 21.32 -42.15 42.22
C SER A 35 22.69 -41.53 41.90
N GLU A 36 22.60 -40.27 41.47
CA GLU A 36 23.62 -39.21 41.37
C GLU A 36 24.14 -38.87 39.96
N CYS A 37 24.27 -37.56 39.74
CA CYS A 37 24.75 -36.95 38.51
C CYS A 37 26.25 -36.62 38.63
N GLN A 38 27.01 -36.70 37.54
CA GLN A 38 27.60 -35.50 36.88
C GLN A 38 28.43 -35.84 35.62
N PRO A 39 28.72 -34.84 34.74
CA PRO A 39 29.35 -35.06 33.44
C PRO A 39 30.83 -34.63 33.38
N VAL A 40 31.72 -35.48 32.85
CA VAL A 40 33.03 -35.07 32.30
C VAL A 40 33.34 -35.87 31.02
N ALA A 41 34.09 -35.27 30.09
CA ALA A 41 34.10 -35.61 28.67
C ALA A 41 35.33 -36.41 28.16
N ARG A 42 35.26 -36.78 26.86
CA ARG A 42 36.31 -37.23 25.90
C ARG A 42 36.52 -38.76 25.79
N LEU A 43 36.86 -39.36 24.62
CA LEU A 43 37.37 -38.82 23.33
C LEU A 43 36.75 -39.51 22.08
N VAL A 44 36.21 -38.70 21.15
CA VAL A 44 36.35 -38.71 19.67
C VAL A 44 36.34 -40.05 18.87
N HIS A 45 35.29 -40.30 18.07
CA HIS A 45 35.36 -40.21 16.59
C HIS A 45 33.99 -40.22 15.86
N SER A 46 33.65 -39.07 15.26
CA SER A 46 32.82 -38.82 14.05
C SER A 46 31.77 -39.84 13.54
N VAL A 47 30.47 -39.49 13.62
CA VAL A 47 29.57 -39.22 12.45
C VAL A 47 28.60 -38.09 12.82
N SER A 48 28.34 -37.22 11.84
CA SER A 48 27.49 -36.01 11.81
C SER A 48 26.27 -35.93 12.75
N GLY A 49 26.17 -34.81 13.47
CA GLY A 49 24.89 -34.35 14.00
C GLY A 49 23.95 -33.89 12.88
N VAL A 50 22.65 -34.08 13.06
CA VAL A 50 21.62 -33.63 12.12
C VAL A 50 21.49 -32.11 12.21
N SER A 51 22.05 -31.39 11.23
CA SER A 51 21.72 -29.98 11.01
C SER A 51 20.23 -29.87 10.67
N GLY A 52 19.49 -29.05 11.41
CA GLY A 52 18.08 -28.80 11.14
C GLY A 52 17.89 -28.08 9.80
N PRO A 53 16.71 -28.22 9.16
CA PRO A 53 16.43 -27.59 7.87
C PRO A 53 16.50 -26.06 7.90
N CYS A 54 16.42 -25.41 9.06
CA CYS A 54 16.65 -23.97 9.22
C CYS A 54 18.13 -23.56 9.28
N ASP A 55 19.05 -24.47 9.63
CA ASP A 55 20.48 -24.14 9.82
C ASP A 55 21.19 -23.79 8.51
N VAL A 56 20.60 -24.22 7.38
CA VAL A 56 21.08 -23.91 6.03
C VAL A 56 20.18 -22.85 5.40
N ASN A 57 20.73 -21.65 5.20
CA ASN A 57 20.05 -20.53 4.54
C ASN A 57 18.66 -20.18 5.14
N ASN A 58 18.50 -20.29 6.47
CA ASN A 58 17.23 -20.04 7.18
C ASN A 58 16.06 -20.89 6.63
N GLY A 59 16.33 -22.10 6.10
CA GLY A 59 15.31 -22.91 5.40
C GLY A 59 14.77 -22.31 4.09
N GLY A 60 15.35 -21.19 3.64
CA GLY A 60 14.85 -20.33 2.58
C GLY A 60 13.77 -19.33 3.03
N CYS A 61 13.52 -19.16 4.34
CA CYS A 61 12.60 -18.18 4.88
C CYS A 61 13.19 -16.77 4.88
N GLU A 62 12.41 -15.76 4.50
CA GLU A 62 12.84 -14.35 4.45
C GLU A 62 13.07 -13.75 5.85
N GLN A 63 12.16 -14.03 6.79
CA GLN A 63 12.24 -13.55 8.17
C GLN A 63 12.60 -14.69 9.13
N HIS A 64 11.64 -15.48 9.59
CA HIS A 64 11.86 -16.49 10.63
C HIS A 64 11.63 -17.92 10.12
N CYS A 65 12.39 -18.87 10.66
CA CYS A 65 12.30 -20.30 10.36
C CYS A 65 12.19 -21.13 11.65
N ARG A 66 11.37 -22.18 11.62
CA ARG A 66 11.23 -23.22 12.65
C ARG A 66 11.35 -24.58 11.97
N SER A 67 12.13 -25.46 12.56
CA SER A 67 12.18 -26.86 12.12
C SER A 67 10.97 -27.60 12.70
N SER A 68 10.10 -28.14 11.84
CA SER A 68 8.99 -29.02 12.23
C SER A 68 9.01 -30.26 11.35
N ASP A 69 8.97 -31.45 11.96
CA ASP A 69 8.94 -32.77 11.27
C ASP A 69 10.00 -32.94 10.16
N GLY A 70 11.18 -32.34 10.33
CA GLY A 70 12.27 -32.39 9.35
C GLY A 70 12.15 -31.39 8.18
N ALA A 71 11.09 -30.56 8.15
CA ALA A 71 10.91 -29.47 7.19
C ALA A 71 11.18 -28.09 7.82
N ALA A 72 11.52 -27.12 6.97
CA ALA A 72 11.63 -25.71 7.34
C ALA A 72 10.26 -25.02 7.18
N GLU A 73 9.73 -24.51 8.29
CA GLU A 73 8.46 -23.81 8.35
C GLU A 73 8.72 -22.31 8.59
N CYS A 74 8.23 -21.45 7.70
CA CYS A 74 8.50 -20.02 7.73
C CYS A 74 7.40 -19.23 8.44
N PHE A 75 7.75 -18.12 9.08
CA PHE A 75 6.80 -17.17 9.67
C PHE A 75 7.35 -15.74 9.57
N CYS A 76 6.42 -14.79 9.63
CA CYS A 76 6.69 -13.37 9.45
C CYS A 76 6.46 -12.59 10.75
N ASP A 77 7.11 -11.44 10.86
CA ASP A 77 6.85 -10.43 11.89
C ASP A 77 5.41 -9.88 11.79
N GLU A 78 4.90 -9.30 12.88
CA GLU A 78 3.62 -8.59 12.86
C GLU A 78 3.59 -7.51 11.74
N GLY A 79 2.44 -7.39 11.07
CA GLY A 79 2.27 -6.51 9.91
C GLY A 79 2.77 -7.11 8.58
N TYR A 80 3.28 -8.34 8.57
CA TYR A 80 3.62 -9.08 7.35
C TYR A 80 2.83 -10.40 7.25
N ARG A 81 2.68 -10.91 6.03
CA ARG A 81 2.06 -12.21 5.75
C ARG A 81 2.89 -12.99 4.73
N LEU A 82 2.88 -14.31 4.84
CA LEU A 82 3.60 -15.15 3.87
C LEU A 82 3.03 -14.97 2.45
N ASP A 83 3.92 -15.00 1.48
CA ASP A 83 3.58 -15.09 0.06
C ASP A 83 3.10 -16.49 -0.33
N PHE A 84 2.69 -16.65 -1.58
CA PHE A 84 2.22 -17.93 -2.12
C PHE A 84 3.29 -19.02 -2.18
N THR A 85 4.58 -18.67 -2.02
CA THR A 85 5.68 -19.65 -1.93
C THR A 85 5.89 -20.17 -0.50
N GLY A 86 5.22 -19.56 0.48
CA GLY A 86 5.39 -19.88 1.90
C GLY A 86 6.75 -19.47 2.45
N LYS A 87 7.47 -18.56 1.79
CA LYS A 87 8.87 -18.23 2.13
C LYS A 87 9.17 -16.73 2.22
N GLN A 88 8.48 -15.87 1.46
CA GLN A 88 8.66 -14.42 1.55
C GLN A 88 7.56 -13.77 2.39
N CYS A 89 7.86 -12.63 2.99
CA CYS A 89 7.01 -11.91 3.92
C CYS A 89 6.53 -10.59 3.29
N LEU A 90 5.31 -10.61 2.76
CA LEU A 90 4.67 -9.48 2.11
C LEU A 90 4.00 -8.56 3.13
N ASP A 91 4.25 -7.27 2.98
CA ASP A 91 3.62 -6.18 3.75
C ASP A 91 2.08 -6.26 3.73
N VAL A 92 1.46 -6.21 4.91
CA VAL A 92 0.00 -6.26 5.10
C VAL A 92 -0.54 -4.84 5.08
N ASN A 93 -1.08 -4.41 3.94
CA ASN A 93 -1.56 -3.04 3.80
C ASN A 93 -2.86 -2.77 4.58
N GLU A 94 -2.76 -2.38 5.86
CA GLU A 94 -3.92 -2.24 6.75
C GLU A 94 -4.82 -1.07 6.35
N CYS A 95 -4.26 -0.06 5.67
CA CYS A 95 -5.02 1.05 5.07
C CYS A 95 -6.00 0.60 3.97
N ARG A 96 -5.81 -0.59 3.39
CA ARG A 96 -6.71 -1.18 2.36
C ARG A 96 -7.45 -2.42 2.85
N LEU A 97 -6.96 -3.09 3.88
CA LEU A 97 -7.55 -4.32 4.45
C LEU A 97 -8.59 -4.06 5.54
N LEU A 98 -8.47 -2.97 6.30
CA LEU A 98 -9.43 -2.63 7.36
C LEU A 98 -10.52 -1.69 6.83
N SER A 99 -11.78 -2.02 7.11
CA SER A 99 -12.95 -1.20 6.77
C SER A 99 -13.89 -1.11 7.99
N PRO A 100 -14.15 0.09 8.56
CA PRO A 100 -13.57 1.38 8.16
C PRO A 100 -12.04 1.41 8.31
N ALA A 101 -11.39 2.29 7.55
CA ALA A 101 -9.94 2.47 7.58
C ALA A 101 -9.45 2.82 9.00
N PRO A 102 -8.24 2.43 9.41
CA PRO A 102 -7.84 2.43 10.83
C PRO A 102 -7.40 3.80 11.37
N CYS A 103 -7.79 4.88 10.68
CA CYS A 103 -7.43 6.28 10.95
C CYS A 103 -8.62 7.19 10.67
N ASP A 104 -8.87 8.21 11.50
CA ASP A 104 -9.98 9.17 11.29
C ASP A 104 -9.93 9.91 9.95
N HIS A 105 -8.72 10.28 9.52
CA HIS A 105 -8.50 11.05 8.30
C HIS A 105 -7.72 10.24 7.27
N ARG A 106 -6.38 10.26 7.34
CA ARG A 106 -5.53 9.72 6.26
C ARG A 106 -4.62 8.61 6.78
N CYS A 107 -4.89 7.39 6.36
CA CYS A 107 -4.00 6.25 6.60
C CYS A 107 -2.82 6.27 5.62
N ILE A 108 -1.61 6.02 6.12
CA ILE A 108 -0.38 5.93 5.33
C ILE A 108 0.29 4.60 5.65
N ASN A 109 0.33 3.73 4.66
CA ASN A 109 0.97 2.42 4.74
C ASN A 109 2.49 2.52 4.87
N LEU A 110 3.09 1.65 5.66
CA LEU A 110 4.54 1.49 5.85
C LEU A 110 4.87 -0.02 5.84
N PRO A 111 6.10 -0.44 5.54
CA PRO A 111 6.46 -1.86 5.66
C PRO A 111 6.26 -2.37 7.10
N GLY A 112 5.32 -3.31 7.29
CA GLY A 112 4.98 -3.94 8.56
C GLY A 112 4.08 -3.12 9.47
N SER A 113 3.50 -2.01 9.00
CA SER A 113 2.65 -1.15 9.82
C SER A 113 1.92 -0.07 9.03
N PHE A 114 1.09 0.71 9.71
CA PHE A 114 0.55 1.96 9.17
C PHE A 114 0.71 3.09 10.16
N ARG A 115 0.59 4.32 9.66
CA ARG A 115 0.44 5.51 10.50
C ARG A 115 -0.70 6.40 10.02
N CYS A 116 -1.33 7.04 10.98
CA CYS A 116 -2.39 8.00 10.72
C CYS A 116 -1.83 9.42 10.58
N ALA A 117 -2.41 10.19 9.66
CA ALA A 117 -2.10 11.59 9.44
C ALA A 117 -3.41 12.39 9.34
N CYS A 118 -3.42 13.57 9.97
CA CYS A 118 -4.57 14.44 9.99
C CYS A 118 -4.55 15.45 8.84
N ASN A 119 -5.74 15.86 8.41
CA ASN A 119 -5.91 16.98 7.50
C ASN A 119 -5.46 18.30 8.19
N ALA A 120 -5.18 19.33 7.40
CA ALA A 120 -4.77 20.64 7.93
C ALA A 120 -5.80 21.16 8.95
N THR A 121 -5.32 21.85 9.99
CA THR A 121 -6.06 22.29 11.20
C THR A 121 -6.35 21.24 12.28
N TYR A 122 -6.04 19.95 12.05
CA TYR A 122 -6.19 18.88 13.04
C TYR A 122 -4.83 18.29 13.44
N VAL A 123 -4.73 17.80 14.68
CA VAL A 123 -3.55 17.11 15.22
C VAL A 123 -3.92 15.67 15.60
N LEU A 124 -2.95 14.75 15.46
CA LEU A 124 -3.16 13.35 15.80
C LEU A 124 -3.28 13.21 17.32
N SER A 125 -4.31 12.50 17.78
CA SER A 125 -4.55 12.27 19.20
C SER A 125 -3.37 11.53 19.82
N PRO A 126 -2.86 11.99 20.99
CA PRO A 126 -1.76 11.29 21.68
C PRO A 126 -2.21 9.96 22.28
N ASP A 127 -3.51 9.78 22.56
CA ASP A 127 -4.04 8.66 23.34
C ASP A 127 -4.13 7.37 22.52
N ASP A 128 -4.50 7.46 21.24
CA ASP A 128 -4.65 6.31 20.33
C ASP A 128 -3.73 6.35 19.10
N ARG A 129 -3.18 7.52 18.75
CA ARG A 129 -2.42 7.80 17.51
C ARG A 129 -3.16 7.41 16.23
N ARG A 130 -4.50 7.39 16.26
CA ARG A 130 -5.41 7.06 15.15
C ARG A 130 -6.45 8.14 14.88
N SER A 131 -6.93 8.79 15.94
CA SER A 131 -7.94 9.84 15.87
C SER A 131 -7.35 11.22 15.64
N CYS A 132 -8.14 12.15 15.10
CA CYS A 132 -7.70 13.50 14.74
C CYS A 132 -8.54 14.58 15.45
N ILE A 133 -7.92 15.31 16.37
CA ILE A 133 -8.56 16.31 17.23
C ILE A 133 -8.18 17.74 16.81
N ARG A 134 -9.00 18.75 17.13
CA ARG A 134 -8.61 20.15 16.89
C ARG A 134 -7.69 20.64 18.02
N PRO A 135 -6.69 21.50 17.75
CA PRO A 135 -5.82 22.07 18.78
C PRO A 135 -6.53 22.79 19.93
N GLN A 136 -7.76 23.25 19.67
CA GLN A 136 -8.62 24.02 20.58
C GLN A 136 -9.27 23.14 21.67
N ASP A 137 -9.45 21.84 21.39
CA ASP A 137 -10.16 20.91 22.27
C ASP A 137 -9.28 20.40 23.45
N ARG A 138 -8.21 21.14 23.79
CA ARG A 138 -7.24 20.82 24.86
C ARG A 138 -7.52 21.51 26.20
N GLU A 139 -8.63 22.24 26.32
CA GLU A 139 -9.01 22.84 27.59
C GLU A 139 -9.61 21.81 28.56
N GLY A 140 -8.79 21.39 29.53
CA GLY A 140 -9.26 20.68 30.71
C GLY A 140 -10.16 21.58 31.58
N PRO A 141 -11.07 21.00 32.38
CA PRO A 141 -11.99 21.75 33.20
C PRO A 141 -11.28 22.35 34.42
N ASN A 142 -10.74 23.56 34.27
CA ASN A 142 -10.60 24.65 35.26
C ASN A 142 -9.52 25.62 34.77
N GLY A 143 -9.92 26.84 34.40
CA GLY A 143 -9.01 27.86 33.88
C GLY A 143 -8.06 28.41 34.96
N SER A 144 -6.91 27.78 35.14
CA SER A 144 -5.79 28.30 35.92
C SER A 144 -4.48 28.19 35.15
N ALA A 145 -3.83 29.34 34.94
CA ALA A 145 -2.48 29.45 34.40
C ALA A 145 -1.54 29.96 35.50
N PRO A 146 -0.22 29.72 35.42
CA PRO A 146 0.50 28.72 34.63
C PRO A 146 1.42 27.87 35.53
N PHE A 147 1.12 26.57 35.73
CA PHE A 147 2.00 25.73 36.56
C PHE A 147 3.24 25.23 35.80
N ASP A 148 4.33 25.92 36.11
CA ASP A 148 5.76 25.57 36.02
C ASP A 148 6.32 24.85 34.77
N THR A 149 7.32 25.51 34.18
CA THR A 149 8.07 25.07 32.99
C THR A 149 9.28 24.19 33.31
N SER A 150 9.44 23.71 34.54
CA SER A 150 10.63 22.97 34.99
C SER A 150 10.72 21.49 34.57
N PHE A 151 9.60 20.75 34.43
CA PHE A 151 9.64 19.29 34.22
C PHE A 151 9.45 18.80 32.76
N LEU A 152 9.15 19.69 31.80
CA LEU A 152 8.84 19.33 30.40
C LEU A 152 9.95 19.69 29.37
N ARG A 153 11.21 19.82 29.80
CA ARG A 153 12.33 20.06 28.86
C ARG A 153 12.78 18.81 28.08
N THR A 154 12.48 17.60 28.52
CA THR A 154 13.14 16.38 27.99
C THR A 154 12.38 15.70 26.83
N THR A 155 11.05 15.80 26.76
CA THR A 155 10.24 15.02 25.79
C THR A 155 9.70 15.82 24.60
N LYS A 156 9.64 17.16 24.66
CA LYS A 156 9.17 17.99 23.53
C LYS A 156 10.19 18.13 22.39
N TYR A 157 11.48 17.84 22.64
CA TYR A 157 12.56 18.04 21.67
C TYR A 157 13.05 16.76 20.97
N LEU A 158 12.93 15.57 21.57
CA LEU A 158 13.44 14.29 21.01
C LEU A 158 12.95 13.98 19.58
N VAL A 159 11.70 14.34 19.25
CA VAL A 159 11.10 14.10 17.92
C VAL A 159 11.58 15.13 16.86
N GLY A 160 12.23 16.21 17.28
CA GLY A 160 12.72 17.27 16.39
C GLY A 160 14.07 16.96 15.73
N HIS A 161 14.97 16.26 16.41
CA HIS A 161 16.36 16.16 15.96
C HIS A 161 16.52 15.40 14.64
N CYS A 162 15.85 14.26 14.44
CA CYS A 162 15.88 13.56 13.14
C CYS A 162 15.15 14.31 12.01
N ARG A 163 14.31 15.31 12.32
CA ARG A 163 13.58 16.10 11.30
C ARG A 163 14.42 17.24 10.72
N ILE A 164 15.52 17.62 11.37
CA ILE A 164 16.45 18.66 10.90
C ILE A 164 17.74 17.97 10.47
N GLN A 165 18.06 18.04 9.17
CA GLN A 165 19.27 17.43 8.58
C GLN A 165 19.51 15.95 8.99
N ASN A 166 18.43 15.15 9.17
CA ASN A 166 18.49 13.76 9.62
C ASN A 166 19.27 13.56 10.96
N GLY A 167 19.25 14.54 11.88
CA GLY A 167 20.05 14.52 13.11
C GLY A 167 21.57 14.64 12.89
N GLY A 168 21.99 14.89 11.65
CA GLY A 168 23.36 14.77 11.18
C GLY A 168 23.77 13.34 10.81
N CYS A 169 22.85 12.36 10.81
CA CYS A 169 23.13 10.99 10.41
C CYS A 169 23.22 10.86 8.88
N ALA A 170 24.24 10.15 8.37
CA ALA A 170 24.40 9.91 6.93
C ALA A 170 23.34 8.97 6.33
N HIS A 171 22.85 7.99 7.09
CA HIS A 171 21.83 7.03 6.65
C HIS A 171 20.56 7.09 7.50
N HIS A 172 20.47 6.32 8.59
CA HIS A 172 19.28 6.25 9.42
C HIS A 172 19.46 7.04 10.72
N CYS A 173 18.40 7.70 11.16
CA CYS A 173 18.33 8.45 12.41
C CYS A 173 17.18 7.92 13.26
N ALA A 174 17.48 7.56 14.51
CA ALA A 174 16.48 7.18 15.51
C ALA A 174 16.59 8.11 16.73
N PRO A 175 15.48 8.41 17.42
CA PRO A 175 15.53 9.08 18.73
C PRO A 175 16.22 8.17 19.75
N ASP A 176 17.09 8.71 20.58
CA ASP A 176 17.75 7.97 21.66
C ASP A 176 17.74 8.82 22.94
N ALA A 177 16.86 8.46 23.87
CA ALA A 177 16.68 9.17 25.14
C ALA A 177 17.74 8.79 26.19
N SER A 178 18.59 7.80 25.92
CA SER A 178 19.57 7.25 26.86
C SER A 178 20.99 7.80 26.66
N SER A 179 21.21 8.61 25.62
CA SER A 179 22.51 9.15 25.22
C SER A 179 22.55 10.67 25.32
N ARG A 180 23.72 11.22 25.70
CA ARG A 180 24.00 12.69 25.68
C ARG A 180 23.76 13.33 24.31
N SER A 181 23.70 12.55 23.23
CA SER A 181 23.48 13.08 21.87
C SER A 181 22.01 13.19 21.45
N LEU A 182 21.05 12.66 22.21
CA LEU A 182 19.59 12.63 21.93
C LEU A 182 19.17 11.95 20.60
N VAL A 183 20.12 11.44 19.85
CA VAL A 183 19.99 10.84 18.51
C VAL A 183 20.94 9.66 18.42
N ARG A 184 20.47 8.56 17.85
CA ARG A 184 21.26 7.39 17.46
C ARG A 184 21.22 7.22 15.96
N CYS A 185 22.38 7.31 15.33
CA CYS A 185 22.53 6.99 13.91
C CYS A 185 22.76 5.49 13.70
N SER A 186 22.24 4.94 12.62
CA SER A 186 22.58 3.61 12.14
C SER A 186 22.75 3.59 10.61
N CYS A 187 23.42 2.56 10.11
CA CYS A 187 23.79 2.46 8.71
C CYS A 187 22.98 1.38 7.99
N ARG A 188 22.75 1.59 6.68
CA ARG A 188 22.27 0.56 5.76
C ARG A 188 23.22 -0.64 5.75
N MET A 189 22.71 -1.83 5.40
CA MET A 189 23.54 -3.01 5.14
C MET A 189 24.68 -2.69 4.15
N GLY A 190 25.85 -3.29 4.37
CA GLY A 190 27.09 -2.98 3.63
C GLY A 190 27.85 -1.74 4.12
N TYR A 191 27.36 -1.03 5.15
CA TYR A 191 28.03 0.15 5.71
C TYR A 191 28.21 0.04 7.23
N ARG A 192 29.34 0.55 7.73
CA ARG A 192 29.65 0.67 9.17
C ARG A 192 29.62 2.13 9.61
N LEU A 193 29.16 2.37 10.84
CA LEU A 193 29.18 3.69 11.44
C LEU A 193 30.63 4.11 11.74
N ALA A 194 31.00 5.32 11.37
CA ALA A 194 32.32 5.89 11.64
C ALA A 194 32.46 6.29 13.12
N LYS A 195 33.70 6.63 13.53
CA LYS A 195 34.02 7.02 14.91
C LYS A 195 33.32 8.29 15.39
N ASP A 196 32.78 9.09 14.48
CA ASP A 196 31.98 10.30 14.78
C ASP A 196 30.51 9.97 15.17
N GLY A 197 30.10 8.71 15.06
CA GLY A 197 28.74 8.26 15.36
C GLY A 197 27.69 8.74 14.36
N LYS A 198 28.08 9.28 13.19
CA LYS A 198 27.19 9.96 12.24
C LYS A 198 27.42 9.58 10.78
N GLU A 199 28.67 9.45 10.35
CA GLU A 199 29.01 9.07 8.98
C GLU A 199 28.92 7.55 8.78
N CYS A 200 28.35 7.11 7.67
CA CYS A 200 28.30 5.70 7.30
C CYS A 200 29.33 5.40 6.22
N ARG A 201 30.39 4.69 6.59
CA ARG A 201 31.48 4.32 5.68
C ARG A 201 31.22 2.93 5.12
N ASP A 202 31.41 2.83 3.82
CA ASP A 202 31.35 1.58 3.07
C ASP A 202 32.24 0.51 3.71
N VAL A 203 31.72 -0.72 3.84
CA VAL A 203 32.49 -1.86 4.31
C VAL A 203 33.13 -2.50 3.08
N ASN A 204 34.45 -2.43 2.96
CA ASN A 204 35.11 -3.08 1.84
C ASN A 204 35.18 -4.61 2.06
N GLU A 205 34.19 -5.36 1.58
CA GLU A 205 34.19 -6.82 1.74
C GLU A 205 35.29 -7.49 0.90
N CYS A 206 35.73 -6.87 -0.20
CA CYS A 206 36.87 -7.36 -0.99
C CYS A 206 38.18 -7.41 -0.18
N ALA A 207 38.32 -6.60 0.87
CA ALA A 207 39.50 -6.58 1.73
C ALA A 207 39.69 -7.85 2.58
N ARG A 208 38.67 -8.71 2.69
CA ARG A 208 38.77 -10.03 3.34
C ARG A 208 38.45 -11.14 2.36
N ASN A 209 39.43 -12.04 2.15
CA ASN A 209 39.31 -13.22 1.29
C ASN A 209 38.72 -12.91 -0.11
N ASN A 210 39.07 -11.76 -0.70
CA ASN A 210 38.55 -11.29 -1.99
C ASN A 210 37.00 -11.25 -2.05
N GLY A 211 36.29 -11.00 -0.93
CA GLY A 211 34.84 -11.09 -0.85
C GLY A 211 34.26 -12.51 -1.05
N GLY A 212 35.11 -13.53 -1.15
CA GLY A 212 34.75 -14.87 -1.63
C GLY A 212 34.59 -14.95 -3.15
N CYS A 213 35.08 -13.96 -3.91
CA CYS A 213 35.20 -14.03 -5.36
C CYS A 213 36.40 -14.90 -5.77
N GLU A 214 36.21 -15.76 -6.77
CA GLU A 214 37.27 -16.63 -7.28
C GLU A 214 38.39 -15.85 -7.98
N GLN A 215 38.04 -14.78 -8.70
CA GLN A 215 39.01 -14.00 -9.49
C GLN A 215 39.08 -12.53 -9.04
N ILE A 216 38.19 -11.67 -9.51
CA ILE A 216 38.26 -10.22 -9.24
C ILE A 216 37.10 -9.82 -8.32
N CYS A 217 37.38 -9.30 -7.14
CA CYS A 217 36.38 -8.59 -6.34
C CYS A 217 36.40 -7.09 -6.68
N LYS A 218 35.22 -6.51 -6.91
CA LYS A 218 35.03 -5.07 -7.12
C LYS A 218 34.12 -4.55 -6.02
N ASN A 219 34.71 -3.76 -5.13
CA ASN A 219 33.99 -3.10 -4.04
C ASN A 219 33.10 -1.99 -4.59
N GLU A 220 31.86 -1.89 -4.10
CA GLU A 220 30.86 -0.91 -4.54
C GLU A 220 30.10 -0.33 -3.34
N PRO A 221 29.52 0.87 -3.42
CA PRO A 221 28.86 1.48 -2.27
C PRO A 221 27.69 0.63 -1.73
N GLY A 222 27.90 -0.05 -0.59
CA GLY A 222 26.93 -0.93 0.07
C GLY A 222 27.10 -2.41 -0.22
N GLY A 223 28.24 -2.84 -0.75
CA GLY A 223 28.58 -4.25 -0.93
C GLY A 223 29.69 -4.47 -1.97
N PHE A 224 29.68 -5.63 -2.60
CA PHE A 224 30.66 -5.96 -3.62
C PHE A 224 30.05 -6.81 -4.72
N ARG A 225 30.72 -6.84 -5.88
CA ARG A 225 30.45 -7.82 -6.94
C ARG A 225 31.73 -8.51 -7.37
N CYS A 226 31.59 -9.77 -7.73
CA CYS A 226 32.66 -10.51 -8.39
C CYS A 226 32.65 -10.22 -9.89
N ALA A 227 33.83 -10.31 -10.50
CA ALA A 227 34.07 -10.24 -11.93
C ALA A 227 35.19 -11.22 -12.29
N CYS A 228 35.23 -11.58 -13.56
CA CYS A 228 36.19 -12.56 -14.07
C CYS A 228 37.21 -11.92 -15.01
N TYR A 229 38.35 -12.57 -15.16
CA TYR A 229 39.33 -12.26 -16.20
C TYR A 229 38.76 -12.60 -17.58
N ARG A 230 39.37 -12.04 -18.63
CA ARG A 230 38.90 -12.19 -20.01
C ARG A 230 38.90 -13.68 -20.41
N GLY A 231 37.81 -14.15 -21.01
CA GLY A 231 37.63 -15.57 -21.37
C GLY A 231 36.97 -16.44 -20.29
N HIS A 232 36.44 -15.84 -19.23
CA HIS A 232 35.68 -16.51 -18.17
C HIS A 232 34.33 -15.82 -17.94
N GLU A 233 33.29 -16.59 -17.60
CA GLU A 233 31.97 -16.09 -17.23
C GLU A 233 31.71 -16.25 -15.73
N LEU A 234 31.02 -15.27 -15.15
CA LEU A 234 30.64 -15.34 -13.74
C LEU A 234 29.53 -16.37 -13.56
N HIS A 235 29.78 -17.37 -12.71
CA HIS A 235 28.88 -18.46 -12.40
C HIS A 235 27.59 -17.96 -11.72
N GLN A 236 26.54 -18.78 -11.70
CA GLN A 236 25.22 -18.40 -11.17
C GLN A 236 25.24 -18.04 -9.67
N ASP A 237 26.18 -18.58 -8.89
CA ASP A 237 26.44 -18.18 -7.49
C ASP A 237 27.06 -16.78 -7.33
N ARG A 238 27.35 -16.10 -8.43
CA ARG A 238 27.98 -14.77 -8.52
C ARG A 238 29.34 -14.67 -7.84
N ARG A 239 30.04 -15.78 -7.61
CA ARG A 239 31.34 -15.84 -6.94
C ARG A 239 32.41 -16.56 -7.75
N ARG A 240 32.06 -17.68 -8.39
CA ARG A 240 32.97 -18.47 -9.24
C ARG A 240 33.05 -17.95 -10.67
N CYS A 241 34.14 -18.24 -11.35
CA CYS A 241 34.46 -17.78 -12.69
C CYS A 241 34.77 -18.98 -13.59
N LEU A 242 33.76 -19.47 -14.29
CA LEU A 242 33.95 -20.61 -15.18
C LEU A 242 34.68 -20.18 -16.45
N LEU A 243 35.70 -20.95 -16.82
CA LEU A 243 36.37 -20.82 -18.10
C LEU A 243 35.33 -20.98 -19.22
N MET A 244 35.26 -20.03 -20.15
CA MET A 244 34.35 -20.14 -21.30
C MET A 244 34.78 -21.35 -22.12
N GLN A 245 34.11 -22.49 -21.93
CA GLN A 245 34.32 -23.65 -22.77
C GLN A 245 34.08 -23.26 -24.24
N SER A 246 34.85 -23.87 -25.13
CA SER A 246 35.02 -23.47 -26.54
C SER A 246 33.74 -23.48 -27.40
N THR A 247 32.61 -23.86 -26.83
CA THR A 247 31.27 -23.90 -27.41
C THR A 247 30.49 -22.57 -27.24
N ASN A 248 30.78 -21.74 -26.23
CA ASN A 248 30.04 -20.48 -25.97
C ASN A 248 30.45 -19.28 -26.84
N LEU A 249 31.36 -19.46 -27.80
CA LEU A 249 31.68 -18.47 -28.84
C LEU A 249 30.61 -18.32 -29.95
N ARG A 250 29.40 -18.87 -29.76
CA ARG A 250 28.38 -19.03 -30.83
C ARG A 250 26.95 -18.58 -30.51
N ARG A 251 26.73 -17.56 -29.65
CA ARG A 251 25.35 -17.04 -29.46
C ARG A 251 25.18 -15.52 -29.23
N MET A 252 25.85 -14.71 -30.06
CA MET A 252 25.34 -13.36 -30.40
C MET A 252 25.50 -13.05 -31.90
N GLU A 253 24.93 -13.93 -32.73
CA GLU A 253 24.60 -13.85 -34.16
C GLU A 253 24.11 -15.28 -34.50
N VAL A 254 22.97 -15.57 -35.13
CA VAL A 254 22.19 -14.84 -36.13
C VAL A 254 20.67 -15.06 -35.93
N THR A 255 19.88 -14.00 -36.09
CA THR A 255 18.62 -14.07 -36.85
C THR A 255 18.75 -13.11 -38.05
N ALA A 256 18.04 -13.41 -39.15
CA ALA A 256 18.22 -12.85 -40.50
C ALA A 256 19.37 -13.46 -41.34
N SER A 257 18.97 -14.44 -42.14
CA SER A 257 19.71 -15.31 -43.05
C SER A 257 20.51 -14.64 -44.19
N ALA A 258 21.38 -15.46 -44.78
CA ALA A 258 21.70 -15.49 -46.22
C ALA A 258 22.34 -14.23 -46.87
N ALA A 259 23.67 -14.14 -46.79
CA ALA A 259 24.48 -13.65 -47.92
C ALA A 259 25.88 -14.30 -47.91
N ARG A 260 26.07 -15.32 -48.75
CA ARG A 260 27.39 -15.92 -49.02
C ARG A 260 27.80 -15.57 -50.45
N SER A 261 28.69 -14.58 -50.58
CA SER A 261 29.67 -14.56 -51.68
C SER A 261 30.99 -14.00 -51.12
N ASN A 262 32.11 -14.40 -51.71
CA ASN A 262 33.24 -14.89 -50.91
C ASN A 262 34.37 -13.87 -50.67
N ARG A 263 34.85 -13.84 -49.42
CA ARG A 263 36.18 -13.46 -48.93
C ARG A 263 37.13 -12.64 -49.83
N THR A 264 37.29 -11.37 -49.47
CA THR A 264 38.62 -10.71 -49.32
C THR A 264 38.62 -9.81 -48.10
N HIS A 265 38.91 -10.39 -46.92
CA HIS A 265 39.04 -9.65 -45.66
C HIS A 265 40.19 -10.17 -44.78
N PHE A 266 41.33 -10.46 -45.41
CA PHE A 266 42.62 -10.25 -44.75
C PHE A 266 42.93 -8.74 -44.80
N ILE A 267 43.48 -8.19 -43.72
CA ILE A 267 43.77 -6.75 -43.54
C ILE A 267 42.51 -5.87 -43.39
N ALA A 268 41.95 -5.82 -42.17
CA ALA A 268 41.03 -4.74 -41.76
C ALA A 268 41.15 -4.40 -40.27
N LEU A 269 42.38 -4.11 -39.84
CA LEU A 269 42.57 -3.13 -38.76
C LEU A 269 41.87 -1.82 -39.18
N SER A 270 41.11 -1.24 -38.25
CA SER A 270 40.35 0.01 -38.39
C SER A 270 39.10 -0.01 -39.30
N ARG A 271 37.93 -0.16 -38.68
CA ARG A 271 36.77 0.75 -38.79
C ARG A 271 35.66 0.39 -37.79
N PHE A 272 36.01 0.46 -36.51
CA PHE A 272 35.03 1.01 -35.55
C PHE A 272 34.47 2.30 -36.16
N LEU A 273 33.16 2.50 -36.14
CA LEU A 273 32.60 3.83 -36.27
C LEU A 273 33.07 4.63 -35.06
N LYS A 274 34.22 5.30 -35.19
CA LYS A 274 34.83 6.12 -34.14
C LYS A 274 33.81 7.16 -33.71
N GLN A 275 33.12 6.90 -32.61
CA GLN A 275 32.47 7.95 -31.85
C GLN A 275 33.60 8.83 -31.33
N CYS A 276 33.57 10.10 -31.72
CA CYS A 276 34.69 10.97 -31.47
C CYS A 276 34.77 11.27 -29.97
N PRO A 277 35.99 11.40 -29.41
CA PRO A 277 36.17 11.89 -28.06
C PRO A 277 35.42 13.20 -27.84
N PHE A 278 35.04 13.46 -26.59
CA PHE A 278 34.23 14.63 -26.23
C PHE A 278 34.80 15.93 -26.85
N ASN A 279 33.93 16.70 -27.51
CA ASN A 279 34.27 17.89 -28.30
C ASN A 279 35.22 17.67 -29.50
N ARG A 280 35.16 16.52 -30.19
CA ARG A 280 35.75 16.34 -31.53
C ARG A 280 34.74 15.80 -32.55
N TYR A 281 35.03 15.96 -33.84
CA TYR A 281 34.17 15.54 -34.95
C TYR A 281 34.93 15.23 -36.25
N GLY A 282 34.20 14.72 -37.25
CA GLY A 282 34.70 14.42 -38.59
C GLY A 282 35.09 12.95 -38.74
N ARG A 283 35.37 12.51 -39.98
CA ARG A 283 35.59 11.07 -40.30
C ARG A 283 36.70 10.41 -39.46
N ASN A 284 37.72 11.17 -39.05
CA ASN A 284 38.84 10.70 -38.22
C ASN A 284 38.86 11.23 -36.78
N CYS A 285 37.90 12.09 -36.39
CA CYS A 285 37.83 12.73 -35.08
C CYS A 285 38.98 13.70 -34.71
N GLU A 286 39.71 14.22 -35.69
CA GLU A 286 40.80 15.19 -35.47
C GLU A 286 40.27 16.61 -35.21
N GLN A 287 39.18 17.02 -35.89
CA GLN A 287 38.66 18.39 -35.82
C GLN A 287 38.03 18.68 -34.45
N LYS A 288 38.43 19.81 -33.84
CA LYS A 288 37.98 20.23 -32.51
C LYS A 288 36.66 21.01 -32.60
N CYS A 289 35.72 20.65 -31.74
CA CYS A 289 34.38 21.21 -31.70
C CYS A 289 34.32 22.33 -30.64
N HIS A 290 34.04 23.55 -31.07
CA HIS A 290 34.03 24.74 -30.20
C HIS A 290 32.63 25.01 -29.60
N CYS A 291 31.95 23.98 -29.09
CA CYS A 291 30.62 24.12 -28.48
C CYS A 291 30.72 24.56 -27.01
N HIS A 292 29.82 25.43 -26.55
CA HIS A 292 29.76 25.81 -25.14
C HIS A 292 29.56 24.57 -24.24
N PRO A 293 30.47 24.25 -23.29
CA PRO A 293 30.51 22.95 -22.62
C PRO A 293 29.20 22.54 -21.93
N GLN A 294 28.47 23.51 -21.38
CA GLN A 294 27.22 23.25 -20.67
C GLN A 294 25.96 23.41 -21.53
N HIS A 295 26.05 24.03 -22.71
CA HIS A 295 24.89 24.50 -23.48
C HIS A 295 24.86 24.04 -24.95
N GLY A 296 25.91 23.43 -25.49
CA GLY A 296 25.95 22.88 -26.84
C GLY A 296 26.50 21.46 -26.89
N LYS A 297 25.86 20.56 -27.64
CA LYS A 297 26.35 19.20 -27.90
C LYS A 297 26.90 19.12 -29.33
N CYS A 298 28.16 18.72 -29.48
CA CYS A 298 28.83 18.59 -30.77
C CYS A 298 28.25 17.46 -31.63
N HIS A 299 27.87 17.76 -32.88
CA HIS A 299 27.47 16.74 -33.86
C HIS A 299 28.69 16.03 -34.45
N GLN A 300 28.79 14.72 -34.18
CA GLN A 300 29.99 13.89 -34.37
C GLN A 300 30.54 13.85 -35.81
N ARG A 301 29.71 14.08 -36.82
CA ARG A 301 30.13 14.06 -38.24
C ARG A 301 30.40 15.44 -38.84
N THR A 302 29.76 16.50 -38.35
CA THR A 302 29.76 17.83 -39.00
C THR A 302 30.27 18.97 -38.12
N GLY A 303 30.49 18.75 -36.83
CA GLY A 303 31.03 19.76 -35.92
C GLY A 303 30.06 20.87 -35.51
N HIS A 304 28.86 20.90 -36.07
CA HIS A 304 27.84 21.84 -35.65
C HIS A 304 27.35 21.54 -34.23
N CYS A 305 27.19 22.59 -33.44
CA CYS A 305 26.70 22.52 -32.08
C CYS A 305 25.17 22.50 -32.06
N LYS A 306 24.57 21.43 -31.52
CA LYS A 306 23.14 21.40 -31.20
C LYS A 306 22.95 22.06 -29.84
N CYS A 307 22.35 23.24 -29.80
CA CYS A 307 22.17 23.99 -28.56
C CYS A 307 21.05 23.43 -27.70
N LYS A 308 21.23 23.48 -26.37
CA LYS A 308 20.18 23.27 -25.39
C LYS A 308 19.13 24.38 -25.49
N ALA A 309 17.93 24.11 -25.00
CA ALA A 309 16.85 25.09 -25.03
C ALA A 309 17.19 26.36 -24.25
N GLY A 310 16.93 27.52 -24.84
CA GLY A 310 17.33 28.83 -24.31
C GLY A 310 18.61 29.42 -24.92
N PHE A 311 19.32 28.68 -25.78
CA PHE A 311 20.59 29.09 -26.38
C PHE A 311 20.64 28.84 -27.90
N HIS A 312 21.41 29.67 -28.62
CA HIS A 312 21.61 29.62 -30.08
C HIS A 312 23.00 30.14 -30.51
N GLY A 313 23.19 30.26 -31.83
CA GLY A 313 24.45 30.63 -32.48
C GLY A 313 25.38 29.45 -32.69
N ARG A 314 26.37 29.61 -33.57
CA ARG A 314 27.29 28.55 -34.06
C ARG A 314 27.92 27.70 -32.95
N HIS A 315 28.13 28.32 -31.79
CA HIS A 315 28.81 27.75 -30.63
C HIS A 315 27.93 27.67 -29.36
N CYS A 316 26.63 27.97 -29.45
CA CYS A 316 25.68 27.94 -28.33
C CYS A 316 26.01 28.87 -27.14
N HIS A 317 26.62 30.02 -27.40
CA HIS A 317 26.96 31.02 -26.38
C HIS A 317 25.86 32.10 -26.21
N HIS A 318 25.07 32.36 -27.24
CA HIS A 318 24.03 33.40 -27.20
C HIS A 318 22.74 32.84 -26.59
N ARG A 319 22.11 33.61 -25.70
CA ARG A 319 20.79 33.29 -25.12
C ARG A 319 19.70 33.80 -26.05
N CYS A 320 18.55 33.11 -26.12
CA CYS A 320 17.45 33.55 -26.98
C CYS A 320 17.06 35.01 -26.73
N GLU A 321 16.70 35.71 -27.82
CA GLU A 321 16.12 37.05 -27.77
C GLU A 321 14.71 37.02 -27.15
N ARG A 322 14.13 38.18 -26.83
CA ARG A 322 12.77 38.23 -26.26
C ARG A 322 11.76 37.70 -27.28
N GLY A 323 10.79 36.90 -26.81
CA GLY A 323 9.77 36.29 -27.67
C GLY A 323 10.18 35.00 -28.38
N PHE A 324 11.41 34.50 -28.16
CA PHE A 324 11.89 33.24 -28.72
C PHE A 324 12.37 32.25 -27.66
N PHE A 325 12.14 30.96 -27.91
CA PHE A 325 12.48 29.88 -26.98
C PHE A 325 12.90 28.57 -27.69
N GLY A 326 13.24 27.58 -26.87
CA GLY A 326 13.57 26.23 -27.33
C GLY A 326 15.01 26.09 -27.83
N PRO A 327 15.39 24.91 -28.36
CA PRO A 327 16.75 24.63 -28.81
C PRO A 327 17.09 25.44 -30.08
N ASN A 328 18.18 26.19 -30.03
CA ASN A 328 18.57 27.16 -31.07
C ASN A 328 17.56 28.29 -31.28
N CYS A 329 16.67 28.55 -30.32
CA CYS A 329 15.75 29.69 -30.29
C CYS A 329 14.81 29.81 -31.50
N LYS A 330 14.49 28.68 -32.15
CA LYS A 330 13.66 28.65 -33.38
C LYS A 330 12.15 28.75 -33.13
N GLN A 331 11.70 28.65 -31.88
CA GLN A 331 10.27 28.66 -31.54
C GLN A 331 9.88 30.06 -31.07
N ARG A 332 8.82 30.65 -31.65
CA ARG A 332 8.26 31.93 -31.19
C ARG A 332 7.27 31.67 -30.05
N CYS A 333 7.29 32.51 -29.02
CA CYS A 333 6.37 32.42 -27.90
C CYS A 333 4.96 32.90 -28.28
N SER A 334 3.96 32.06 -28.02
CA SER A 334 2.53 32.34 -28.28
C SER A 334 1.87 32.98 -27.06
N CYS A 335 2.39 34.13 -26.63
CA CYS A 335 1.88 34.87 -25.47
C CYS A 335 1.01 36.05 -25.91
N GLY A 336 -0.07 36.30 -25.18
CA GLY A 336 -0.96 37.45 -25.35
C GLY A 336 -0.36 38.78 -24.87
N PRO A 337 -1.08 39.90 -25.07
CA PRO A 337 -0.59 41.26 -24.80
C PRO A 337 -0.30 41.52 -23.30
N ASN A 338 -0.92 40.74 -22.42
CA ASN A 338 -0.75 40.84 -20.97
C ASN A 338 0.44 40.01 -20.43
N SER A 339 1.36 39.60 -21.31
CA SER A 339 2.63 38.97 -20.93
C SER A 339 3.78 39.98 -20.91
N ASP A 340 4.79 39.72 -20.06
CA ASP A 340 6.09 40.40 -20.05
C ASP A 340 7.16 39.62 -20.85
N GLY A 341 6.71 38.66 -21.67
CA GLY A 341 7.53 37.73 -22.43
C GLY A 341 7.37 36.29 -21.95
N CYS A 342 8.42 35.49 -22.17
CA CYS A 342 8.37 34.04 -22.01
C CYS A 342 9.71 33.45 -21.55
N HIS A 343 9.65 32.27 -20.94
CA HIS A 343 10.81 31.54 -20.48
C HIS A 343 11.58 30.91 -21.65
N LYS A 344 12.84 31.33 -21.83
CA LYS A 344 13.65 31.04 -23.03
C LYS A 344 13.89 29.55 -23.31
N SER A 345 13.77 28.64 -22.34
CA SER A 345 13.91 27.20 -22.58
C SER A 345 12.60 26.45 -22.80
N SER A 346 11.47 26.95 -22.29
CA SER A 346 10.19 26.20 -22.26
C SER A 346 9.00 26.91 -22.92
N GLY A 347 9.12 28.19 -23.26
CA GLY A 347 8.08 28.96 -23.95
C GLY A 347 6.93 29.44 -23.07
N ARG A 348 6.85 28.96 -21.82
CA ARG A 348 5.87 29.44 -20.82
C ARG A 348 5.92 30.96 -20.72
N CYS A 349 4.76 31.60 -20.85
CA CYS A 349 4.60 33.04 -20.70
C CYS A 349 4.77 33.47 -19.23
N PHE A 350 5.24 34.70 -19.02
CA PHE A 350 5.24 35.38 -17.74
C PHE A 350 4.11 36.42 -17.75
N CYS A 351 3.11 36.25 -16.91
CA CYS A 351 1.91 37.08 -16.92
C CYS A 351 2.05 38.31 -16.01
N LYS A 352 1.63 39.47 -16.53
CA LYS A 352 1.51 40.71 -15.76
C LYS A 352 0.56 40.52 -14.58
N LYS A 353 0.67 41.40 -13.58
CA LYS A 353 -0.13 41.31 -12.34
C LYS A 353 -1.63 41.24 -12.64
N GLY A 354 -2.32 40.27 -12.03
CA GLY A 354 -3.76 40.07 -12.21
C GLY A 354 -4.16 39.33 -13.48
N PHE A 355 -3.22 38.75 -14.24
CA PHE A 355 -3.50 37.91 -15.41
C PHE A 355 -2.95 36.49 -15.23
N SER A 356 -3.65 35.51 -15.79
CA SER A 356 -3.32 34.09 -15.70
C SER A 356 -3.59 33.34 -17.03
N GLY A 357 -3.37 32.02 -17.03
CA GLY A 357 -3.45 31.17 -18.23
C GLY A 357 -2.09 30.94 -18.90
N SER A 358 -2.03 29.97 -19.82
CA SER A 358 -0.78 29.57 -20.50
C SER A 358 -0.23 30.64 -21.46
N ASP A 359 -1.09 31.55 -21.91
CA ASP A 359 -0.82 32.66 -22.83
C ASP A 359 -1.06 34.04 -22.18
N CYS A 360 -1.44 34.09 -20.90
CA CYS A 360 -1.83 35.31 -20.18
C CYS A 360 -3.11 36.00 -20.69
N SER A 361 -4.01 35.28 -21.37
CA SER A 361 -5.28 35.85 -21.85
C SER A 361 -6.39 35.90 -20.79
N ILE A 362 -6.24 35.19 -19.65
CA ILE A 362 -7.27 35.17 -18.60
C ILE A 362 -7.09 36.41 -17.70
N SER A 363 -8.10 37.28 -17.69
CA SER A 363 -8.20 38.40 -16.75
C SER A 363 -8.66 37.89 -15.38
N GLY A 364 -7.85 38.12 -14.35
CA GLY A 364 -8.07 37.64 -13.00
C GLY A 364 -7.11 36.52 -12.58
N CYS A 365 -6.95 36.40 -11.27
CA CYS A 365 -6.26 35.30 -10.60
C CYS A 365 -7.27 34.30 -10.01
N PRO A 366 -6.89 33.02 -9.84
CA PRO A 366 -7.67 32.07 -9.04
C PRO A 366 -7.92 32.61 -7.63
N ASP A 367 -9.11 32.33 -7.06
CA ASP A 367 -9.47 32.81 -5.73
C ASP A 367 -8.40 32.44 -4.68
N GLY A 368 -8.01 33.42 -3.87
CA GLY A 368 -6.93 33.28 -2.89
C GLY A 368 -5.51 33.54 -3.43
N TYR A 369 -5.35 34.00 -4.67
CA TYR A 369 -4.05 34.37 -5.26
C TYR A 369 -4.07 35.74 -5.94
N PHE A 370 -2.91 36.40 -6.01
CA PHE A 370 -2.72 37.71 -6.62
C PHE A 370 -1.32 37.88 -7.24
N GLY A 371 -1.10 39.02 -7.89
CA GLY A 371 0.23 39.45 -8.37
C GLY A 371 0.61 38.86 -9.73
N PRO A 372 1.91 38.91 -10.11
CA PRO A 372 2.37 38.39 -11.40
C PRO A 372 2.32 36.86 -11.41
N ASP A 373 1.97 36.28 -12.56
CA ASP A 373 1.67 34.84 -12.73
C ASP A 373 0.66 34.26 -11.70
N CYS A 374 -0.04 35.11 -10.94
CA CYS A 374 -0.90 34.75 -9.81
C CYS A 374 -0.22 33.83 -8.77
N LEU A 375 1.07 34.04 -8.50
CA LEU A 375 1.86 33.19 -7.60
C LEU A 375 1.85 33.63 -6.13
N SER A 376 1.35 34.82 -5.79
CA SER A 376 1.31 35.29 -4.41
C SER A 376 0.02 34.85 -3.72
N PRO A 377 0.07 34.04 -2.65
CA PRO A 377 -1.13 33.64 -1.92
C PRO A 377 -1.64 34.79 -1.05
N CYS A 378 -2.95 34.98 -1.03
CA CYS A 378 -3.62 35.97 -0.21
C CYS A 378 -3.66 35.53 1.27
N ARG A 379 -3.56 36.50 2.18
CA ARG A 379 -3.48 36.28 3.64
C ARG A 379 -4.74 36.75 4.38
N CYS A 380 -5.81 37.02 3.65
CA CYS A 380 -7.07 37.52 4.21
C CYS A 380 -7.73 36.46 5.11
N MET A 381 -8.21 36.90 6.27
CA MET A 381 -8.92 36.08 7.25
C MET A 381 -10.44 36.16 7.02
N ASN A 382 -11.22 35.40 7.81
CA ASN A 382 -12.68 35.55 7.90
C ASN A 382 -13.42 35.54 6.54
N ALA A 383 -13.07 34.59 5.67
CA ALA A 383 -13.64 34.38 4.32
C ALA A 383 -13.58 35.60 3.37
N ALA A 384 -12.71 36.57 3.65
CA ALA A 384 -12.50 37.73 2.79
C ALA A 384 -11.82 37.38 1.46
N ARG A 385 -12.17 38.11 0.39
CA ARG A 385 -11.59 37.96 -0.95
C ARG A 385 -10.48 38.99 -1.15
N CYS A 386 -9.42 38.64 -1.86
CA CYS A 386 -8.34 39.56 -2.19
C CYS A 386 -8.46 40.15 -3.59
N HIS A 387 -7.96 41.36 -3.76
CA HIS A 387 -7.84 42.01 -5.06
C HIS A 387 -6.70 41.38 -5.89
N ASN A 388 -7.01 40.89 -7.09
CA ASN A 388 -6.12 40.05 -7.91
C ASN A 388 -4.80 40.74 -8.38
N VAL A 389 -4.73 42.07 -8.41
CA VAL A 389 -3.49 42.82 -8.74
C VAL A 389 -2.64 43.14 -7.50
N THR A 390 -3.28 43.53 -6.39
CA THR A 390 -2.62 44.16 -5.23
C THR A 390 -2.54 43.26 -3.99
N GLY A 391 -3.41 42.25 -3.87
CA GLY A 391 -3.53 41.38 -2.70
C GLY A 391 -4.32 41.97 -1.54
N GLU A 392 -4.83 43.19 -1.69
CA GLU A 392 -5.64 43.90 -0.69
C GLU A 392 -6.94 43.15 -0.40
N CYS A 393 -7.30 43.03 0.89
CA CYS A 393 -8.43 42.24 1.32
C CYS A 393 -9.73 43.06 1.31
N HIS A 394 -10.72 42.59 0.53
CA HIS A 394 -12.11 43.04 0.59
C HIS A 394 -12.82 42.16 1.61
N CYS A 395 -13.18 42.74 2.75
CA CYS A 395 -13.65 42.00 3.90
C CYS A 395 -15.09 41.52 3.75
N ALA A 396 -15.37 40.32 4.26
CA ALA A 396 -16.74 39.85 4.43
C ALA A 396 -17.53 40.82 5.35
N PRO A 397 -18.87 40.88 5.20
CA PRO A 397 -19.71 41.67 6.10
C PRO A 397 -19.40 41.37 7.57
N GLY A 398 -19.33 42.42 8.40
CA GLY A 398 -19.00 42.27 9.82
C GLY A 398 -17.51 42.37 10.16
N PHE A 399 -16.61 42.43 9.17
CA PHE A 399 -15.16 42.49 9.37
C PHE A 399 -14.49 43.67 8.64
N ARG A 400 -13.35 44.10 9.17
CA ARG A 400 -12.46 45.16 8.65
C ARG A 400 -11.00 44.91 9.05
N GLY A 401 -10.10 45.74 8.55
CA GLY A 401 -8.65 45.61 8.78
C GLY A 401 -7.92 45.24 7.49
N GLN A 402 -6.58 45.32 7.50
CA GLN A 402 -5.79 45.09 6.28
C GLN A 402 -5.81 43.63 5.83
N LEU A 403 -6.08 42.70 6.76
CA LEU A 403 -6.25 41.27 6.52
C LEU A 403 -7.64 40.78 6.97
N CYS A 404 -8.59 41.68 7.22
CA CYS A 404 -9.94 41.39 7.75
C CYS A 404 -9.93 40.70 9.12
N GLU A 405 -8.94 41.05 9.93
CA GLU A 405 -8.62 40.49 11.25
C GLU A 405 -9.45 41.08 12.40
N MET A 406 -10.15 42.20 12.18
CA MET A 406 -10.99 42.87 13.18
C MET A 406 -12.48 42.78 12.81
N SER A 407 -13.36 42.70 13.81
CA SER A 407 -14.79 42.90 13.63
C SER A 407 -15.14 44.39 13.42
N CYS A 408 -16.37 44.66 12.97
CA CYS A 408 -16.87 46.03 12.88
C CYS A 408 -16.88 46.76 14.23
N PRO A 409 -16.57 48.07 14.24
CA PRO A 409 -16.69 48.89 15.44
C PRO A 409 -18.16 49.14 15.75
N GLU A 410 -18.45 49.49 17.00
CA GLU A 410 -19.80 49.87 17.45
C GLU A 410 -20.39 50.98 16.56
N GLY A 411 -21.68 50.88 16.25
CA GLY A 411 -22.35 51.76 15.31
C GLY A 411 -22.11 51.48 13.83
N PHE A 412 -21.34 50.46 13.44
CA PHE A 412 -21.06 50.14 12.03
C PHE A 412 -21.27 48.66 11.66
N TYR A 413 -21.64 48.40 10.40
CA TYR A 413 -21.96 47.07 9.89
C TYR A 413 -21.71 46.93 8.37
N GLY A 414 -21.86 45.69 7.88
CA GLY A 414 -21.80 45.34 6.46
C GLY A 414 -20.38 45.18 5.92
N GLN A 415 -20.24 45.13 4.60
CA GLN A 415 -18.95 44.92 3.92
C GLN A 415 -17.96 46.06 4.23
N ASP A 416 -16.74 45.69 4.62
CA ASP A 416 -15.69 46.57 5.19
C ASP A 416 -16.20 47.53 6.28
N CYS A 417 -17.31 47.22 6.94
CA CYS A 417 -17.98 48.06 7.95
C CYS A 417 -18.37 49.46 7.45
N ARG A 418 -18.64 49.63 6.14
CA ARG A 418 -18.91 50.95 5.53
C ARG A 418 -20.28 51.54 5.86
N ARG A 419 -21.21 50.78 6.45
CA ARG A 419 -22.57 51.23 6.77
C ARG A 419 -22.67 51.58 8.26
N ARG A 420 -23.34 52.68 8.59
CA ARG A 420 -23.67 53.03 9.99
C ARG A 420 -25.01 52.43 10.38
N CYS A 421 -25.14 51.95 11.62
CA CYS A 421 -26.40 51.54 12.22
C CYS A 421 -27.45 52.66 12.09
N SER A 422 -28.70 52.31 11.79
CA SER A 422 -29.78 53.28 11.59
C SER A 422 -30.85 53.09 12.65
N GLY A 423 -31.09 54.11 13.47
CA GLY A 423 -32.08 54.08 14.56
C GLY A 423 -31.61 53.42 15.88
N CYS A 424 -30.31 53.11 16.01
CA CYS A 424 -29.72 52.55 17.24
C CYS A 424 -28.18 52.72 17.24
N ASP A 425 -27.58 52.77 18.43
CA ASP A 425 -26.12 52.89 18.59
C ASP A 425 -25.39 51.54 18.44
N MET A 426 -26.08 50.42 18.68
CA MET A 426 -25.55 49.06 18.46
C MET A 426 -26.45 48.25 17.53
N CYS A 427 -25.85 47.70 16.47
CA CYS A 427 -26.50 46.79 15.54
C CYS A 427 -25.60 45.60 15.16
N HIS A 428 -26.20 44.54 14.63
CA HIS A 428 -25.52 43.30 14.27
C HIS A 428 -24.50 43.58 13.14
N PRO A 429 -23.21 43.21 13.31
CA PRO A 429 -22.13 43.69 12.46
C PRO A 429 -22.24 43.24 10.99
N GLU A 430 -22.93 42.14 10.71
CA GLU A 430 -23.14 41.67 9.34
C GLU A 430 -24.38 42.30 8.67
N THR A 431 -25.49 42.46 9.41
CA THR A 431 -26.84 42.69 8.86
C THR A 431 -27.40 44.07 9.16
N GLY A 432 -26.88 44.78 10.17
CA GLY A 432 -27.35 46.11 10.57
C GLY A 432 -28.62 46.12 11.43
N VAL A 433 -29.12 44.95 11.84
CA VAL A 433 -30.29 44.84 12.71
C VAL A 433 -29.92 45.30 14.12
N CYS A 434 -30.66 46.25 14.68
CA CYS A 434 -30.41 46.79 16.02
C CYS A 434 -30.40 45.70 17.10
N LEU A 435 -29.37 45.71 17.95
CA LEU A 435 -29.19 44.74 19.05
C LEU A 435 -29.80 45.23 20.37
N SER A 436 -30.16 46.52 20.46
CA SER A 436 -30.70 47.14 21.67
C SER A 436 -32.23 47.08 21.72
N HIS A 437 -32.78 46.40 22.74
CA HIS A 437 -34.21 46.53 23.11
C HIS A 437 -34.55 47.87 23.80
N PHE A 438 -33.56 48.72 24.08
CA PHE A 438 -33.80 50.05 24.64
C PHE A 438 -34.11 51.08 23.56
N ARG A 439 -35.41 51.25 23.28
CA ARG A 439 -35.93 52.41 22.55
C ARG A 439 -36.09 53.59 23.53
N PHE A 440 -34.99 54.23 23.92
CA PHE A 440 -35.07 55.49 24.66
C PHE A 440 -35.51 56.63 23.73
N ASN A 441 -36.82 56.75 23.57
CA ASN A 441 -37.46 58.01 23.17
C ASN A 441 -38.87 58.09 23.78
N CYS A 442 -38.93 57.98 25.11
CA CYS A 442 -40.13 58.31 25.89
C CYS A 442 -39.99 59.74 26.42
N ARG A 443 -40.93 60.61 26.04
CA ARG A 443 -41.03 61.99 26.52
C ARG A 443 -42.43 62.16 27.13
N GLY A 444 -42.50 62.30 28.45
CA GLY A 444 -43.76 62.47 29.21
C GLY A 444 -44.11 61.32 30.17
N ASP A 445 -45.13 61.56 31.00
CA ASP A 445 -45.37 60.89 32.29
C ASP A 445 -45.96 59.46 32.25
N ALA A 446 -45.95 58.80 31.08
CA ALA A 446 -46.65 57.52 30.87
C ALA A 446 -45.91 56.26 31.39
N CYS A 447 -45.04 56.39 32.39
CA CYS A 447 -44.26 55.27 32.97
C CYS A 447 -44.69 54.92 34.41
N ARG A 448 -46.00 54.77 34.67
CA ARG A 448 -46.50 54.48 36.03
C ARG A 448 -47.66 53.49 36.21
N SER A 449 -47.77 52.46 35.37
CA SER A 449 -48.53 51.22 35.72
C SER A 449 -48.33 50.08 34.72
N SER A 450 -47.65 48.99 35.11
CA SER A 450 -47.84 47.59 34.64
C SER A 450 -46.61 46.68 34.89
N LEU A 451 -46.14 46.60 36.13
CA LEU A 451 -45.50 45.34 36.57
C LEU A 451 -46.61 44.31 36.86
N GLN A 452 -46.29 43.02 36.69
CA GLN A 452 -47.06 41.83 37.11
C GLN A 452 -48.07 41.17 36.14
N THR A 453 -47.73 41.03 34.85
CA THR A 453 -48.31 39.94 34.03
C THR A 453 -47.23 39.28 33.18
N CYS A 454 -46.78 38.08 33.54
CA CYS A 454 -46.11 37.19 32.58
C CYS A 454 -47.13 36.21 32.01
N ASP A 455 -47.00 35.91 30.73
CA ASP A 455 -47.79 34.91 30.03
C ASP A 455 -46.88 33.71 29.72
N CYS A 456 -47.02 32.62 30.48
CA CYS A 456 -46.10 31.46 30.43
C CYS A 456 -46.87 30.16 30.16
N GLU A 457 -46.65 29.53 29.01
CA GLU A 457 -47.26 28.25 28.61
C GLU A 457 -46.73 27.09 29.46
N HIS A 458 -45.42 26.79 29.36
CA HIS A 458 -44.77 25.71 30.11
C HIS A 458 -43.84 26.24 31.22
N GLY A 459 -44.28 27.22 32.02
CA GLY A 459 -43.44 27.86 33.03
C GLY A 459 -44.20 28.49 34.21
N SER A 460 -43.48 29.25 35.02
CA SER A 460 -44.04 30.10 36.09
C SER A 460 -43.48 31.52 36.02
N CYS A 461 -44.31 32.52 36.28
CA CYS A 461 -43.89 33.92 36.35
C CYS A 461 -43.10 34.19 37.63
N THR A 462 -41.95 34.88 37.55
CA THR A 462 -41.19 35.33 38.71
C THR A 462 -40.53 36.67 38.38
N MET A 463 -40.85 37.72 39.15
CA MET A 463 -40.34 39.09 38.95
C MET A 463 -40.48 39.61 37.49
N GLY A 464 -41.60 39.32 36.83
CA GLY A 464 -41.85 39.78 35.45
C GLY A 464 -41.18 38.96 34.34
N ARG A 465 -40.61 37.79 34.64
CA ARG A 465 -40.03 36.86 33.66
C ARG A 465 -40.56 35.44 33.86
N CYS A 466 -40.78 34.70 32.76
CA CYS A 466 -41.10 33.27 32.84
C CYS A 466 -39.86 32.42 33.17
N ILE A 467 -40.06 31.44 34.06
CA ILE A 467 -39.12 30.36 34.37
C ILE A 467 -39.72 29.06 33.81
N CYS A 468 -39.11 28.53 32.76
CA CYS A 468 -39.63 27.39 32.00
C CYS A 468 -39.32 26.04 32.67
N ARG A 469 -40.30 25.15 32.65
CA ARG A 469 -40.18 23.75 33.10
C ARG A 469 -39.10 23.01 32.28
N PRO A 470 -38.50 21.94 32.82
CA PRO A 470 -37.49 21.16 32.09
C PRO A 470 -37.96 20.72 30.70
N GLY A 471 -37.15 20.98 29.67
CA GLY A 471 -37.48 20.71 28.27
C GLY A 471 -37.98 21.89 27.46
N TRP A 472 -38.17 23.06 28.09
CA TRP A 472 -38.71 24.26 27.45
C TRP A 472 -37.83 25.51 27.68
N GLN A 473 -37.85 26.40 26.68
CA GLN A 473 -37.23 27.73 26.68
C GLN A 473 -38.16 28.74 25.96
N GLY A 474 -37.64 29.92 25.65
CA GLY A 474 -38.43 31.03 25.10
C GLY A 474 -38.93 31.95 26.21
N TRP A 475 -39.44 33.11 25.83
CA TRP A 475 -39.89 34.14 26.78
C TRP A 475 -41.27 33.80 27.37
N ARG A 476 -42.11 33.01 26.67
CA ARG A 476 -43.36 32.41 27.18
C ARG A 476 -43.23 30.93 27.53
N CYS A 477 -42.06 30.31 27.42
CA CYS A 477 -41.89 28.86 27.59
C CYS A 477 -42.68 28.02 26.55
N ASP A 478 -42.73 28.52 25.33
CA ASP A 478 -43.43 28.00 24.15
C ASP A 478 -42.51 27.22 23.20
N GLU A 479 -41.18 27.38 23.34
CA GLU A 479 -40.18 26.66 22.56
C GLU A 479 -39.65 25.42 23.30
N LYS A 480 -39.47 24.30 22.59
CA LYS A 480 -38.72 23.14 23.12
C LYS A 480 -37.23 23.44 23.18
N CYS A 481 -36.49 22.76 24.06
CA CYS A 481 -35.03 22.92 24.10
C CYS A 481 -34.38 22.64 22.73
N PRO A 482 -33.40 23.48 22.31
CA PRO A 482 -32.64 23.24 21.10
C PRO A 482 -31.77 21.98 21.27
N GLU A 483 -31.40 21.36 20.14
CA GLU A 483 -30.64 20.12 20.17
C GLU A 483 -29.36 20.23 21.00
N GLY A 484 -29.12 19.23 21.84
CA GLY A 484 -27.97 19.21 22.75
C GLY A 484 -28.15 20.03 24.04
N LYS A 485 -29.31 20.65 24.29
CA LYS A 485 -29.61 21.30 25.59
C LYS A 485 -30.77 20.65 26.33
N TYR A 486 -30.78 20.79 27.65
CA TYR A 486 -31.80 20.21 28.52
C TYR A 486 -32.01 20.98 29.84
N GLY A 487 -33.03 20.55 30.57
CA GLY A 487 -33.34 21.02 31.92
C GLY A 487 -34.13 22.33 31.94
N GLN A 488 -34.23 22.94 33.12
CA GLN A 488 -35.00 24.17 33.35
C GLN A 488 -34.42 25.33 32.52
N ASN A 489 -35.25 26.03 31.75
CA ASN A 489 -34.83 27.04 30.76
C ASN A 489 -33.72 26.56 29.80
N CYS A 490 -33.60 25.25 29.56
CA CYS A 490 -32.58 24.63 28.71
C CYS A 490 -31.13 25.05 29.04
N ARG A 491 -30.84 25.28 30.33
CA ARG A 491 -29.53 25.83 30.78
C ARG A 491 -28.39 24.82 30.75
N HIS A 492 -28.67 23.52 30.69
CA HIS A 492 -27.65 22.48 30.72
C HIS A 492 -27.37 21.93 29.32
N THR A 493 -26.12 21.59 29.03
CA THR A 493 -25.69 21.03 27.74
C THR A 493 -25.42 19.54 27.88
N CYS A 494 -26.01 18.74 27.01
CA CYS A 494 -25.85 17.29 26.98
C CYS A 494 -24.50 16.91 26.36
N ARG A 495 -23.90 15.79 26.79
CA ARG A 495 -22.58 15.34 26.33
C ARG A 495 -22.64 14.03 25.52
N CYS A 496 -23.73 13.80 24.79
CA CYS A 496 -23.92 12.59 23.97
C CYS A 496 -22.88 12.51 22.84
N THR A 497 -22.42 11.30 22.49
CA THR A 497 -21.42 11.08 21.43
C THR A 497 -22.09 10.75 20.09
N LYS A 498 -22.99 9.76 20.08
CA LYS A 498 -23.76 9.34 18.88
C LYS A 498 -25.28 9.34 19.08
N GLY A 499 -25.76 9.73 20.27
CA GLY A 499 -27.18 9.75 20.63
C GLY A 499 -27.78 11.16 20.64
N ARG A 500 -29.11 11.23 20.47
CA ARG A 500 -29.87 12.47 20.66
C ARG A 500 -30.09 12.72 22.15
N CYS A 501 -30.12 13.98 22.57
CA CYS A 501 -30.41 14.31 23.95
C CYS A 501 -31.92 14.33 24.23
N HIS A 502 -32.33 13.84 25.39
CA HIS A 502 -33.68 14.03 25.89
C HIS A 502 -33.80 15.41 26.59
N PRO A 503 -34.72 16.29 26.15
CA PRO A 503 -34.68 17.72 26.51
C PRO A 503 -35.05 18.01 27.97
N ALA A 504 -35.74 17.11 28.67
CA ALA A 504 -36.13 17.34 30.07
C ALA A 504 -35.02 17.00 31.08
N ASP A 505 -34.40 15.82 30.94
CA ASP A 505 -33.50 15.22 31.94
C ASP A 505 -32.03 15.09 31.48
N GLY A 506 -31.75 15.35 30.19
CA GLY A 506 -30.39 15.35 29.64
C GLY A 506 -29.83 13.99 29.27
N ARG A 507 -30.59 12.90 29.46
CA ARG A 507 -30.10 11.55 29.15
C ARG A 507 -29.96 11.36 27.63
N CYS A 508 -28.94 10.62 27.23
CA CYS A 508 -28.71 10.31 25.84
C CYS A 508 -29.60 9.14 25.39
N ILE A 509 -30.39 9.35 24.34
CA ILE A 509 -31.18 8.31 23.68
C ILE A 509 -30.33 7.76 22.54
N CYS A 510 -29.86 6.53 22.70
CA CYS A 510 -28.89 5.93 21.79
C CYS A 510 -29.54 5.42 20.49
N PRO A 511 -28.85 5.55 19.36
CA PRO A 511 -29.28 4.93 18.11
C PRO A 511 -29.14 3.40 18.22
N PRO A 512 -29.82 2.64 17.33
CA PRO A 512 -29.65 1.19 17.25
C PRO A 512 -28.17 0.79 17.13
N GLY A 513 -27.80 -0.25 17.88
CA GLY A 513 -26.44 -0.77 17.94
C GLY A 513 -25.49 -0.06 18.91
N TYR A 514 -25.97 0.91 19.69
CA TYR A 514 -25.16 1.63 20.68
C TYR A 514 -25.83 1.67 22.06
N THR A 515 -24.98 1.72 23.09
CA THR A 515 -25.33 1.72 24.51
C THR A 515 -24.33 2.57 25.31
N GLY A 516 -24.49 2.62 26.63
CA GLY A 516 -23.75 3.50 27.53
C GLY A 516 -24.45 4.84 27.79
N ALA A 517 -24.07 5.52 28.87
CA ALA A 517 -24.74 6.74 29.34
C ALA A 517 -24.65 7.91 28.35
N ARG A 518 -23.68 7.88 27.42
CA ARG A 518 -23.45 8.90 26.39
C ARG A 518 -23.59 8.34 24.97
N CYS A 519 -23.95 7.06 24.83
CA CYS A 519 -24.01 6.30 23.57
C CYS A 519 -22.63 6.05 22.94
N GLU A 520 -21.61 5.90 23.79
CA GLU A 520 -20.21 5.74 23.45
C GLU A 520 -19.78 4.29 23.16
N GLN A 521 -20.56 3.29 23.60
CA GLN A 521 -20.25 1.88 23.42
C GLN A 521 -21.10 1.28 22.29
N PRO A 522 -20.54 0.47 21.36
CA PRO A 522 -21.34 -0.41 20.53
C PRO A 522 -21.94 -1.55 21.38
N CYS A 523 -22.95 -2.25 20.87
CA CYS A 523 -23.47 -3.45 21.54
C CYS A 523 -22.37 -4.51 21.74
N SER A 524 -22.41 -5.18 22.89
CA SER A 524 -21.49 -6.26 23.22
C SER A 524 -21.64 -7.45 22.26
N LYS A 525 -20.56 -8.23 22.08
CA LYS A 525 -20.50 -9.33 21.10
C LYS A 525 -21.69 -10.27 21.26
N GLY A 526 -22.48 -10.41 20.19
CA GLY A 526 -23.66 -11.28 20.15
C GLY A 526 -24.99 -10.58 20.45
N LEU A 527 -24.99 -9.25 20.64
CA LEU A 527 -26.20 -8.43 20.76
C LEU A 527 -26.26 -7.34 19.68
N PHE A 528 -27.46 -6.93 19.29
CA PHE A 528 -27.69 -5.89 18.28
C PHE A 528 -28.99 -5.09 18.49
N GLY A 529 -29.15 -4.03 17.69
CA GLY A 529 -30.38 -3.24 17.60
C GLY A 529 -30.52 -2.19 18.70
N HIS A 530 -31.71 -1.60 18.82
CA HIS A 530 -31.97 -0.56 19.83
C HIS A 530 -31.80 -1.13 21.24
N ARG A 531 -31.03 -0.44 22.09
CA ARG A 531 -30.63 -0.88 23.46
C ARG A 531 -29.92 -2.24 23.54
N CYS A 532 -29.49 -2.81 22.41
CA CYS A 532 -28.85 -4.13 22.37
C CYS A 532 -29.73 -5.29 22.86
N GLU A 533 -31.06 -5.16 22.75
CA GLU A 533 -32.01 -6.14 23.28
C GLU A 533 -32.12 -7.42 22.42
N HIS A 534 -31.65 -7.40 21.16
CA HIS A 534 -31.74 -8.57 20.26
C HIS A 534 -30.45 -9.40 20.25
N LYS A 535 -30.58 -10.73 20.36
CA LYS A 535 -29.45 -11.66 20.30
C LYS A 535 -29.16 -12.11 18.87
N CYS A 536 -27.88 -12.11 18.50
CA CYS A 536 -27.42 -12.52 17.19
C CYS A 536 -27.52 -14.03 16.98
N ASN A 537 -27.87 -14.43 15.76
CA ASN A 537 -28.22 -15.81 15.39
C ASN A 537 -27.21 -16.40 14.38
N CYS A 538 -25.93 -16.34 14.72
CA CYS A 538 -24.82 -16.64 13.83
C CYS A 538 -24.16 -17.98 14.18
N SER A 539 -23.95 -18.84 13.18
CA SER A 539 -23.26 -20.12 13.33
C SER A 539 -21.74 -19.92 13.49
N ARG A 540 -21.05 -20.95 13.99
CA ARG A 540 -19.58 -20.99 14.19
C ARG A 540 -19.03 -19.81 15.04
N ASN A 541 -19.83 -19.25 15.95
CA ASN A 541 -19.47 -18.11 16.82
C ASN A 541 -19.01 -16.85 16.05
N SER A 542 -19.49 -16.70 14.81
CA SER A 542 -19.22 -15.55 13.94
C SER A 542 -19.83 -14.26 14.49
N ILE A 543 -19.21 -13.13 14.16
CA ILE A 543 -19.61 -11.82 14.68
C ILE A 543 -20.77 -11.28 13.85
N CYS A 544 -21.79 -10.75 14.52
CA CYS A 544 -22.85 -9.98 13.90
C CYS A 544 -22.52 -8.50 13.85
N ASP A 545 -23.04 -7.82 12.84
CA ASP A 545 -23.16 -6.37 12.84
C ASP A 545 -24.03 -5.91 14.03
N HIS A 546 -23.49 -5.03 14.87
CA HIS A 546 -24.12 -4.61 16.12
C HIS A 546 -25.36 -3.72 15.90
N VAL A 547 -25.57 -3.16 14.71
CA VAL A 547 -26.75 -2.33 14.40
C VAL A 547 -27.90 -3.19 13.86
N THR A 548 -27.60 -4.06 12.90
CA THR A 548 -28.58 -4.81 12.10
C THR A 548 -28.72 -6.29 12.46
N GLY A 549 -27.77 -6.86 13.21
CA GLY A 549 -27.75 -8.27 13.58
C GLY A 549 -27.26 -9.22 12.48
N ARG A 550 -26.93 -8.70 11.29
CA ARG A 550 -26.45 -9.49 10.16
C ARG A 550 -25.10 -10.14 10.48
N CYS A 551 -25.01 -11.45 10.32
CA CYS A 551 -23.78 -12.21 10.54
C CYS A 551 -22.72 -11.88 9.49
N GLN A 552 -21.47 -11.72 9.93
CA GLN A 552 -20.29 -11.58 9.08
C GLN A 552 -19.63 -12.96 8.96
N CYS A 553 -19.78 -13.58 7.80
CA CYS A 553 -19.39 -14.97 7.63
C CYS A 553 -17.88 -15.15 7.51
N PRO A 554 -17.31 -16.18 8.18
CA PRO A 554 -15.91 -16.52 8.02
C PRO A 554 -15.63 -16.95 6.57
N THR A 555 -14.36 -16.90 6.20
CA THR A 555 -13.86 -17.37 4.90
C THR A 555 -14.40 -18.76 4.56
N GLY A 556 -14.92 -18.94 3.35
CA GLY A 556 -15.49 -20.20 2.87
C GLY A 556 -16.98 -20.39 3.15
N PHE A 557 -17.65 -19.45 3.82
CA PHE A 557 -19.08 -19.54 4.17
C PHE A 557 -19.88 -18.28 3.80
N GLU A 558 -21.15 -18.51 3.46
CA GLU A 558 -22.21 -17.52 3.21
C GLU A 558 -23.53 -17.92 3.90
N GLY A 559 -24.62 -17.24 3.54
CA GLY A 559 -25.94 -17.38 4.16
C GLY A 559 -26.16 -16.41 5.33
N THR A 560 -27.42 -16.20 5.71
CA THR A 560 -27.79 -15.25 6.78
C THR A 560 -27.27 -15.66 8.16
N ARG A 561 -26.93 -16.93 8.34
CA ARG A 561 -26.40 -17.53 9.57
C ARG A 561 -24.95 -18.01 9.45
N CYS A 562 -24.32 -17.92 8.28
CA CYS A 562 -22.94 -18.40 8.05
C CYS A 562 -22.75 -19.91 8.29
N ASP A 563 -23.77 -20.69 7.92
CA ASP A 563 -23.82 -22.16 7.96
C ASP A 563 -23.59 -22.80 6.58
N THR A 564 -23.80 -22.05 5.49
CA THR A 564 -23.75 -22.54 4.10
C THR A 564 -22.34 -22.33 3.53
N PRO A 565 -21.68 -23.34 2.92
CA PRO A 565 -20.40 -23.14 2.23
C PRO A 565 -20.56 -22.27 0.98
N CYS A 566 -19.50 -21.60 0.52
CA CYS A 566 -19.55 -20.78 -0.70
C CYS A 566 -20.04 -21.55 -1.91
N ARG A 567 -20.93 -20.94 -2.70
CA ARG A 567 -21.25 -21.38 -4.06
C ARG A 567 -19.99 -21.42 -4.95
N ASN A 568 -19.93 -22.43 -5.81
CA ASN A 568 -18.83 -22.63 -6.76
C ASN A 568 -18.52 -21.34 -7.56
N GLY A 569 -17.24 -21.03 -7.70
CA GLY A 569 -16.79 -19.80 -8.35
C GLY A 569 -16.71 -18.58 -7.43
N TYR A 570 -16.94 -18.73 -6.13
CA TYR A 570 -16.77 -17.68 -5.12
C TYR A 570 -15.96 -18.17 -3.90
N TYR A 571 -15.23 -17.26 -3.27
CA TYR A 571 -14.37 -17.55 -2.11
C TYR A 571 -14.26 -16.37 -1.13
N GLY A 572 -13.61 -16.62 0.01
CA GLY A 572 -13.33 -15.61 1.03
C GLY A 572 -14.49 -15.33 1.98
N PRO A 573 -14.38 -14.32 2.86
CA PRO A 573 -15.41 -13.98 3.85
C PRO A 573 -16.69 -13.49 3.16
N ASN A 574 -17.83 -14.06 3.58
CA ASN A 574 -19.15 -13.89 2.93
C ASN A 574 -19.16 -14.28 1.43
N CYS A 575 -18.15 -15.00 0.93
CA CYS A 575 -18.00 -15.39 -0.47
C CYS A 575 -17.99 -14.19 -1.45
N ASN A 576 -17.53 -13.02 -0.99
CA ASN A 576 -17.56 -11.77 -1.77
C ASN A 576 -16.59 -11.74 -2.96
N PHE A 577 -15.64 -12.68 -3.06
CA PHE A 577 -14.63 -12.68 -4.13
C PHE A 577 -14.98 -13.73 -5.19
N ARG A 578 -15.13 -13.30 -6.45
CA ARG A 578 -15.30 -14.22 -7.58
C ARG A 578 -13.95 -14.85 -7.94
N CYS A 579 -13.94 -16.14 -8.19
CA CYS A 579 -12.75 -16.88 -8.59
C CYS A 579 -12.31 -16.49 -10.01
N GLY A 580 -10.99 -16.44 -10.20
CA GLY A 580 -10.35 -16.05 -11.46
C GLY A 580 -10.09 -17.20 -12.44
N CYS A 581 -10.55 -18.41 -12.13
CA CYS A 581 -10.19 -19.62 -12.87
C CYS A 581 -10.74 -19.63 -14.30
N THR A 582 -10.01 -20.26 -15.21
CA THR A 582 -10.38 -20.48 -16.62
C THR A 582 -10.58 -21.97 -16.90
N ASN A 583 -11.11 -22.31 -18.07
CA ASN A 583 -11.35 -23.70 -18.51
C ASN A 583 -12.20 -24.49 -17.49
N ASP A 584 -13.25 -23.85 -16.98
CA ASP A 584 -14.23 -24.36 -16.00
C ASP A 584 -13.63 -24.98 -14.72
N ALA A 585 -12.38 -24.65 -14.40
CA ALA A 585 -11.70 -25.15 -13.23
C ALA A 585 -12.37 -24.62 -11.93
N PRO A 586 -12.81 -25.50 -11.01
CA PRO A 586 -13.36 -25.08 -9.73
C PRO A 586 -12.28 -24.44 -8.86
N CYS A 587 -12.69 -23.54 -7.97
CA CYS A 587 -11.81 -22.92 -6.98
C CYS A 587 -12.11 -23.43 -5.57
N ASP A 588 -11.09 -23.37 -4.70
CA ASP A 588 -11.26 -23.56 -3.28
C ASP A 588 -11.96 -22.36 -2.62
N ALA A 589 -12.98 -22.62 -1.80
CA ALA A 589 -13.82 -21.61 -1.18
C ALA A 589 -13.10 -20.75 -0.12
N PHE A 590 -11.98 -21.22 0.42
CA PHE A 590 -11.23 -20.52 1.46
C PHE A 590 -10.13 -19.63 0.86
N THR A 591 -9.35 -20.17 -0.06
CA THR A 591 -8.15 -19.56 -0.63
C THR A 591 -8.38 -18.89 -1.99
N GLY A 592 -9.42 -19.30 -2.73
CA GLY A 592 -9.65 -18.89 -4.11
C GLY A 592 -8.71 -19.56 -5.13
N GLY A 593 -7.85 -20.49 -4.69
CA GLY A 593 -6.93 -21.22 -5.56
C GLY A 593 -7.68 -22.11 -6.56
N CYS A 594 -7.24 -22.10 -7.81
CA CYS A 594 -7.86 -22.85 -8.89
C CYS A 594 -7.39 -24.30 -8.92
N ARG A 595 -8.33 -25.25 -8.96
CA ARG A 595 -8.04 -26.69 -9.09
C ARG A 595 -8.18 -27.13 -10.54
N CYS A 596 -7.05 -27.17 -11.24
CA CYS A 596 -7.03 -27.42 -12.68
C CYS A 596 -7.53 -28.82 -13.03
N LEU A 597 -8.39 -28.85 -14.05
CA LEU A 597 -8.84 -30.08 -14.69
C LEU A 597 -7.70 -30.67 -15.54
N ALA A 598 -7.87 -31.91 -16.00
CA ALA A 598 -6.88 -32.58 -16.83
C ALA A 598 -6.64 -31.81 -18.14
N GLY A 599 -5.38 -31.73 -18.56
CA GLY A 599 -4.97 -30.95 -19.73
C GLY A 599 -4.58 -29.50 -19.46
N PHE A 600 -4.76 -29.00 -18.23
CA PHE A 600 -4.50 -27.59 -17.89
C PHE A 600 -3.61 -27.40 -16.65
N THR A 601 -2.84 -26.30 -16.66
CA THR A 601 -1.95 -25.86 -15.58
C THR A 601 -1.79 -24.33 -15.55
N GLY A 602 -1.03 -23.84 -14.57
CA GLY A 602 -0.91 -22.42 -14.24
C GLY A 602 -1.84 -21.98 -13.10
N PRO A 603 -1.59 -20.80 -12.51
CA PRO A 603 -2.27 -20.33 -11.30
C PRO A 603 -3.78 -20.08 -11.49
N ARG A 604 -4.25 -19.94 -12.74
CA ARG A 604 -5.67 -19.79 -13.08
C ARG A 604 -6.18 -20.94 -13.95
N CYS A 605 -5.35 -21.95 -14.21
CA CYS A 605 -5.60 -23.02 -15.19
C CYS A 605 -5.73 -22.48 -16.61
N GLU A 606 -4.93 -21.48 -16.95
CA GLU A 606 -4.96 -20.75 -18.22
C GLU A 606 -4.08 -21.39 -19.32
N ASN A 607 -3.14 -22.25 -18.95
CA ASN A 607 -2.22 -22.90 -19.89
C ASN A 607 -2.62 -24.34 -20.15
N ILE A 608 -2.50 -24.79 -21.40
CA ILE A 608 -2.58 -26.21 -21.77
C ILE A 608 -1.28 -26.91 -21.33
N CYS A 609 -1.31 -28.21 -21.07
CA CYS A 609 -0.13 -28.95 -20.65
C CYS A 609 1.05 -28.85 -21.62
N PRO A 610 2.29 -28.66 -21.10
CA PRO A 610 3.51 -28.79 -21.89
C PRO A 610 3.63 -30.16 -22.59
N PRO A 611 4.38 -30.25 -23.71
CA PRO A 611 4.63 -31.52 -24.38
C PRO A 611 5.14 -32.62 -23.43
N LEU A 612 4.66 -33.85 -23.63
CA LEU A 612 4.93 -35.02 -22.78
C LEU A 612 4.41 -34.93 -21.33
N THR A 613 3.52 -33.99 -21.02
CA THR A 613 2.83 -33.94 -19.71
C THR A 613 1.31 -33.96 -19.86
N ALA A 614 0.62 -34.53 -18.89
CA ALA A 614 -0.82 -34.73 -18.94
C ALA A 614 -1.49 -34.74 -17.55
N GLY A 615 -2.82 -34.81 -17.54
CA GLY A 615 -3.62 -34.93 -16.32
C GLY A 615 -3.76 -33.60 -15.55
N PRO A 616 -4.39 -33.62 -14.36
CA PRO A 616 -4.62 -32.42 -13.55
C PRO A 616 -3.31 -31.71 -13.18
N TYR A 617 -3.25 -30.39 -13.40
CA TYR A 617 -2.05 -29.56 -13.25
C TYR A 617 -0.84 -30.01 -14.10
N CYS A 618 -1.02 -30.96 -15.02
CA CYS A 618 0.03 -31.59 -15.82
C CYS A 618 1.05 -32.41 -14.99
N GLY A 619 0.61 -32.96 -13.84
CA GLY A 619 1.45 -33.74 -12.94
C GLY A 619 1.84 -35.14 -13.43
N LEU A 620 1.25 -35.64 -14.51
CA LEU A 620 1.59 -36.93 -15.11
C LEU A 620 2.61 -36.75 -16.24
N LEU A 621 3.74 -37.45 -16.19
CA LEU A 621 4.73 -37.50 -17.27
C LEU A 621 4.43 -38.66 -18.22
N CYS A 622 4.28 -38.36 -19.51
CA CYS A 622 4.03 -39.36 -20.54
C CYS A 622 5.33 -40.06 -20.96
N GLN A 623 5.26 -41.37 -21.22
CA GLN A 623 6.45 -42.20 -21.49
C GLN A 623 6.70 -42.46 -22.99
N CYS A 624 6.09 -41.65 -23.86
CA CYS A 624 6.08 -41.84 -25.31
C CYS A 624 7.51 -41.93 -25.88
N LYS A 625 7.75 -42.98 -26.68
CA LYS A 625 9.00 -43.27 -27.39
C LYS A 625 8.88 -42.84 -28.85
N ASN A 626 9.99 -42.94 -29.58
CA ASN A 626 10.04 -42.74 -31.04
C ASN A 626 9.38 -41.44 -31.53
N ALA A 627 9.50 -40.36 -30.75
CA ALA A 627 8.90 -39.04 -31.00
C ALA A 627 7.34 -39.00 -31.02
N GLY A 628 6.67 -39.95 -30.37
CA GLY A 628 5.22 -39.89 -30.14
C GLY A 628 4.78 -38.68 -29.31
N THR A 629 3.68 -38.07 -29.73
CA THR A 629 3.01 -36.97 -29.02
C THR A 629 2.17 -37.51 -27.88
N CYS A 630 2.00 -36.72 -26.81
CA CYS A 630 1.14 -37.10 -25.70
C CYS A 630 -0.14 -36.26 -25.71
N ASP A 631 -1.29 -36.92 -25.59
CA ASP A 631 -2.55 -36.26 -25.32
C ASP A 631 -2.55 -35.64 -23.91
N PRO A 632 -2.77 -34.32 -23.77
CA PRO A 632 -2.59 -33.62 -22.50
C PRO A 632 -3.67 -33.96 -21.46
N ILE A 633 -4.82 -34.51 -21.86
CA ILE A 633 -5.93 -34.82 -20.96
C ILE A 633 -5.78 -36.24 -20.38
N THR A 634 -5.54 -37.21 -21.26
CA THR A 634 -5.55 -38.65 -20.97
C THR A 634 -4.17 -39.23 -20.69
N GLY A 635 -3.10 -38.60 -21.17
CA GLY A 635 -1.74 -39.14 -21.10
C GLY A 635 -1.44 -40.25 -22.12
N TYR A 636 -2.33 -40.47 -23.09
CA TYR A 636 -2.13 -41.45 -24.16
C TYR A 636 -1.09 -40.98 -25.18
N CYS A 637 -0.29 -41.89 -25.73
CA CYS A 637 0.71 -41.59 -26.75
C CYS A 637 0.14 -41.80 -28.15
N GLU A 638 0.04 -40.73 -28.94
CA GLU A 638 -0.20 -40.81 -30.37
C GLU A 638 1.12 -41.13 -31.08
N CYS A 639 1.12 -42.20 -31.87
CA CYS A 639 2.35 -42.71 -32.47
C CYS A 639 2.56 -42.17 -33.88
N PRO A 640 3.78 -41.72 -34.21
CA PRO A 640 4.08 -41.25 -35.55
C PRO A 640 4.05 -42.42 -36.53
N ALA A 641 4.00 -42.11 -37.82
CA ALA A 641 3.90 -43.11 -38.86
C ALA A 641 5.05 -44.13 -38.77
N GLY A 642 4.71 -45.41 -38.87
CA GLY A 642 5.64 -46.53 -38.70
C GLY A 642 5.73 -47.11 -37.28
N PHE A 643 5.07 -46.53 -36.28
CA PHE A 643 5.14 -46.97 -34.88
C PHE A 643 3.75 -47.17 -34.23
N GLN A 644 3.70 -48.11 -33.27
CA GLN A 644 2.53 -48.47 -32.48
C GLN A 644 2.93 -48.95 -31.07
N GLY A 645 1.93 -49.31 -30.26
CA GLY A 645 2.10 -49.68 -28.84
C GLY A 645 1.69 -48.54 -27.91
N LYS A 646 1.50 -48.85 -26.63
CA LYS A 646 0.95 -47.91 -25.62
C LYS A 646 1.84 -46.68 -25.42
N TYR A 647 3.14 -46.83 -25.67
CA TYR A 647 4.15 -45.80 -25.57
C TYR A 647 4.90 -45.63 -26.89
N CYS A 648 4.33 -46.06 -28.02
CA CYS A 648 4.96 -46.04 -29.35
C CYS A 648 6.28 -46.82 -29.40
N GLU A 649 6.39 -47.87 -28.59
CA GLU A 649 7.61 -48.65 -28.37
C GLU A 649 7.90 -49.71 -29.45
N ARG A 650 6.93 -50.00 -30.33
CA ARG A 650 7.06 -51.00 -31.41
C ARG A 650 6.91 -50.36 -32.79
N ALA A 651 7.50 -50.99 -33.81
CA ALA A 651 7.19 -50.67 -35.20
C ALA A 651 5.80 -51.23 -35.59
N CYS A 652 5.26 -50.81 -36.74
CA CYS A 652 4.09 -51.47 -37.33
C CYS A 652 4.38 -52.95 -37.61
N ASP A 653 3.36 -53.79 -37.39
CA ASP A 653 3.40 -55.19 -37.84
C ASP A 653 3.26 -55.25 -39.37
N ASP A 654 3.78 -56.33 -39.99
CA ASP A 654 3.79 -56.47 -41.45
C ASP A 654 2.39 -56.32 -42.07
N GLY A 655 2.29 -55.48 -43.10
CA GLY A 655 1.04 -55.17 -43.77
C GLY A 655 0.22 -54.03 -43.13
N PHE A 656 0.76 -53.29 -42.15
CA PHE A 656 0.16 -52.08 -41.60
C PHE A 656 1.11 -50.87 -41.70
N PHE A 657 0.54 -49.67 -41.86
CA PHE A 657 1.30 -48.44 -42.05
C PHE A 657 0.60 -47.18 -41.52
N GLY A 658 1.33 -46.06 -41.53
CA GLY A 658 0.82 -44.74 -41.14
C GLY A 658 0.80 -44.52 -39.63
N THR A 659 0.23 -43.39 -39.19
CA THR A 659 0.17 -42.97 -37.78
C THR A 659 -0.55 -43.99 -36.92
N SER A 660 0.06 -44.41 -35.81
CA SER A 660 -0.41 -45.51 -34.95
C SER A 660 -0.74 -46.80 -35.72
N CYS A 661 -0.14 -47.01 -36.90
CA CYS A 661 -0.35 -48.15 -37.79
C CYS A 661 -1.83 -48.38 -38.17
N ALA A 662 -2.61 -47.30 -38.25
CA ALA A 662 -4.07 -47.36 -38.42
C ALA A 662 -4.55 -47.87 -39.79
N PHE A 663 -3.66 -47.97 -40.79
CA PHE A 663 -4.02 -48.35 -42.16
C PHE A 663 -3.40 -49.69 -42.53
N LYS A 664 -4.16 -50.51 -43.28
CA LYS A 664 -3.71 -51.80 -43.81
C LYS A 664 -3.21 -51.63 -45.25
N CYS A 665 -2.09 -52.25 -45.59
CA CYS A 665 -1.49 -52.19 -46.91
C CYS A 665 -2.25 -53.02 -47.96
N SER A 666 -2.17 -52.59 -49.22
CA SER A 666 -2.76 -53.26 -50.38
C SER A 666 -1.94 -54.46 -50.89
N CYS A 667 -0.87 -54.82 -50.19
CA CYS A 667 0.12 -55.81 -50.58
C CYS A 667 0.73 -56.51 -49.34
N PRO A 668 1.39 -57.69 -49.50
CA PRO A 668 1.86 -58.48 -48.36
C PRO A 668 2.95 -57.81 -47.52
N THR A 669 3.74 -56.91 -48.11
CA THR A 669 4.83 -56.20 -47.43
C THR A 669 4.97 -54.80 -48.02
N CYS A 670 5.08 -53.81 -47.14
CA CYS A 670 4.98 -52.39 -47.47
C CYS A 670 5.88 -51.57 -46.53
N ASP A 671 6.22 -50.35 -46.94
CA ASP A 671 6.87 -49.39 -46.06
C ASP A 671 5.91 -49.00 -44.91
N PRO A 672 6.31 -49.12 -43.64
CA PRO A 672 5.42 -48.89 -42.51
C PRO A 672 5.09 -47.41 -42.26
N VAL A 673 5.81 -46.47 -42.90
CA VAL A 673 5.56 -45.03 -42.82
C VAL A 673 4.60 -44.59 -43.93
N TYR A 674 4.87 -44.98 -45.17
CA TYR A 674 4.20 -44.47 -46.37
C TYR A 674 3.18 -45.43 -47.01
N GLY A 675 3.29 -46.74 -46.74
CA GLY A 675 2.41 -47.78 -47.29
C GLY A 675 2.82 -48.30 -48.67
N ASP A 676 3.91 -47.80 -49.24
CA ASP A 676 4.42 -48.21 -50.55
C ASP A 676 4.87 -49.68 -50.55
N CYS A 677 4.44 -50.44 -51.55
CA CYS A 677 4.72 -51.88 -51.62
C CYS A 677 6.21 -52.16 -51.89
N LEU A 678 6.83 -52.97 -51.02
CA LEU A 678 8.24 -53.30 -51.13
C LEU A 678 8.43 -54.44 -52.15
N ILE A 679 8.96 -54.12 -53.32
CA ILE A 679 9.27 -55.11 -54.37
C ILE A 679 10.46 -55.96 -53.89
N GLY A 680 10.22 -57.26 -53.70
CA GLY A 680 11.16 -58.16 -53.07
C GLY A 680 12.50 -58.29 -53.80
N ARG A 681 13.61 -58.05 -53.08
CA ARG A 681 14.92 -58.59 -53.45
C ARG A 681 14.94 -60.09 -53.16
N ASN A 682 14.37 -60.89 -54.07
CA ASN A 682 14.80 -62.26 -54.40
C ASN A 682 13.96 -62.79 -55.57
N ALA A 683 14.48 -62.59 -56.78
CA ALA A 683 13.96 -63.19 -58.00
C ALA A 683 15.13 -63.49 -58.97
N ARG A 684 16.10 -64.27 -58.49
CA ARG A 684 17.14 -64.97 -59.26
C ARG A 684 17.72 -66.09 -58.38
N GLU A 685 17.71 -67.32 -58.90
CA GLU A 685 18.20 -68.57 -58.26
C GLU A 685 17.42 -68.94 -56.98
N LEU A 686 16.36 -69.76 -57.03
CA LEU A 686 16.25 -71.10 -57.62
C LEU A 686 14.78 -71.45 -57.96
#